data_AF-E5VJT2-F1
#
_entry.id   AF-E5VJT2-F1
#
_cell.length_a   1.000
_cell.length_b   1.000
_cell.length_c   1.000
_cell.angle_alpha   90.00
_cell.angle_beta   90.00
_cell.angle_gamma   90.00
#
_symmetry.space_group_name_H-M   'P 1'
#
loop_
_entity.id
_entity.type
_entity.pdbx_description
1 polymer ?
#
loop_
_entity_poly.entity_id
_entity_poly.type
_entity_poly.pdbx_seq_one_letter_code
_entity_poly.pdbx_strand_id
1 'polypeptide(L)'
;MTKTKQPFLALSKICLNNWHYIDQKILSFNDGINFFTGHSGSGKSTVIDAMQIVLYANTDGRGFFNKAAADDSDRNLIEYLRGMVAVGEKDEVTYLRNKNFSTTIVLEFTQTESDEKECLGVVFDVDTARNDTSRLFFWHKGGILENAYRTEEHAMTISELRKYMQKNFKKEDFYFGTSNERFRKQMYDIYLGGLDMEKFPRLFKRAIPFKMNIKLEDFVKEYICMEQDIHIEDMQESVMQYGRMRQRIEDTLKEAKSLEEIKESFVKFKTKKEEQDYCQYRMNKLDVLKLKTDIHLLQQKIEDGEKDLKTQEENETVLEKKLEKLAKEYDALVAQIAGSGYDQIATRKKDVQELLGQLNHSVQRWEQTSKDLKKWCDLDITPNQAIWDIEKFEQGDITEDDLNRLKHTLDILRKETEEERQDNASALRTLKKQEKSISDELKELKKGNKAYPKEVLDARYELQMKLSEKCGDFVKVNVLADLLDMKDERWHKAVEGYLGSNKLTLIVEPKYVKDAMEIYRDMDQKKYWRISIADTQKIDKQDMKVEENALSEEVLAEQSYVKKLIESLIGRVIKCETIDELRNCRTGITPDGMLYKNFQLKRLDPKQYTRNSYIGDNSLRHRIKELEKEKDKIFDKKIH
;
A
#
# COMPACT_ATOMS: atom_id res chain seq x y z
N MET A 1 -37.88 41.21 51.89
CA MET A 1 -36.64 40.62 51.34
C MET A 1 -35.45 41.22 52.07
N THR A 2 -35.01 40.52 53.10
CA THR A 2 -33.78 40.77 53.84
C THR A 2 -32.61 40.60 52.87
N LYS A 3 -31.90 41.69 52.54
CA LYS A 3 -30.64 41.61 51.79
C LYS A 3 -29.69 40.76 52.62
N THR A 4 -29.38 39.55 52.15
CA THR A 4 -28.25 38.75 52.63
C THR A 4 -26.99 39.57 52.35
N LYS A 5 -26.52 40.33 53.36
CA LYS A 5 -25.23 41.00 53.30
C LYS A 5 -24.16 39.91 53.20
N GLN A 6 -23.37 39.91 52.14
CA GLN A 6 -22.19 39.07 52.07
C GLN A 6 -21.29 39.37 53.28
N PRO A 7 -20.68 38.35 53.91
CA PRO A 7 -19.74 38.56 55.00
C PRO A 7 -18.56 39.38 54.48
N PHE A 8 -18.19 40.43 55.21
CA PHE A 8 -17.03 41.25 54.89
C PHE A 8 -16.19 41.48 56.14
N LEU A 9 -14.95 41.89 55.91
CA LEU A 9 -14.01 42.27 56.96
C LEU A 9 -14.17 43.77 57.24
N ALA A 10 -14.69 44.13 58.41
CA ALA A 10 -14.92 45.51 58.82
C ALA A 10 -13.76 46.01 59.70
N LEU A 11 -13.16 47.15 59.37
CA LEU A 11 -12.23 47.82 60.28
C LEU A 11 -13.03 48.30 61.50
N SER A 12 -12.75 47.74 62.67
CA SER A 12 -13.54 47.96 63.89
C SER A 12 -12.85 48.88 64.88
N LYS A 13 -11.50 48.84 64.98
CA LYS A 13 -10.74 49.75 65.85
C LYS A 13 -9.37 50.10 65.29
N ILE A 14 -8.81 51.20 65.76
CA ILE A 14 -7.39 51.54 65.61
C ILE A 14 -6.78 51.88 66.97
N CYS A 15 -5.65 51.25 67.30
CA CYS A 15 -4.82 51.57 68.46
C CYS A 15 -3.60 52.39 67.99
N LEU A 16 -3.40 53.55 68.62
CA LEU A 16 -2.30 54.47 68.35
C LEU A 16 -1.54 54.74 69.66
N ASN A 17 -0.27 54.37 69.68
CA ASN A 17 0.67 54.71 70.75
C ASN A 17 1.82 55.53 70.18
N ASN A 18 2.10 56.68 70.76
CA ASN A 18 3.19 57.56 70.36
C ASN A 18 3.16 57.95 68.86
N TRP A 19 1.99 58.37 68.38
CA TRP A 19 1.79 58.77 66.98
C TRP A 19 1.48 60.26 66.87
N HIS A 20 2.39 61.05 66.32
CA HIS A 20 2.27 62.51 66.24
C HIS A 20 1.95 63.12 67.61
N TYR A 21 0.86 63.90 67.73
CA TYR A 21 0.38 64.47 69.00
C TYR A 21 -0.30 63.44 69.92
N ILE A 22 -0.55 62.23 69.45
CA ILE A 22 -1.28 61.19 70.19
C ILE A 22 -0.28 60.37 71.01
N ASP A 23 -0.38 60.44 72.34
CA ASP A 23 0.37 59.57 73.24
C ASP A 23 -0.24 58.16 73.31
N GLN A 24 -1.53 58.06 73.64
CA GLN A 24 -2.28 56.81 73.64
C GLN A 24 -3.73 57.04 73.26
N LYS A 25 -4.22 56.33 72.24
CA LYS A 25 -5.64 56.35 71.88
C LYS A 25 -6.07 55.07 71.19
N ILE A 26 -7.22 54.55 71.58
CA ILE A 26 -7.98 53.57 70.79
C ILE A 26 -9.23 54.27 70.26
N LEU A 27 -9.44 54.20 68.95
CA LEU A 27 -10.64 54.70 68.29
C LEU A 27 -11.44 53.51 67.77
N SER A 28 -12.75 53.53 67.97
CA SER A 28 -13.67 52.53 67.43
C SER A 28 -14.38 53.07 66.20
N PHE A 29 -14.61 52.20 65.22
CA PHE A 29 -15.27 52.48 63.97
C PHE A 29 -16.62 51.77 63.91
N ASN A 30 -17.59 52.41 63.26
CA ASN A 30 -18.84 51.81 62.86
C ASN A 30 -18.66 51.06 61.53
N ASP A 31 -19.39 49.96 61.32
CA ASP A 31 -19.37 49.17 60.07
C ASP A 31 -19.79 49.97 58.82
N GLY A 32 -20.49 51.09 59.01
CA GLY A 32 -20.93 51.99 57.94
C GLY A 32 -19.97 53.16 57.71
N ILE A 33 -20.48 54.38 57.92
CA ILE A 33 -19.75 55.62 57.62
C ILE A 33 -19.23 56.21 58.92
N ASN A 34 -17.93 56.55 58.94
CA ASN A 34 -17.26 57.18 60.07
C ASN A 34 -16.84 58.61 59.71
N PHE A 35 -17.23 59.59 60.53
CA PHE A 35 -16.89 61.00 60.32
C PHE A 35 -15.84 61.47 61.33
N PHE A 36 -14.68 61.89 60.85
CA PHE A 36 -13.67 62.58 61.65
C PHE A 36 -13.96 64.09 61.68
N THR A 37 -14.50 64.61 62.78
CA THR A 37 -14.82 66.03 62.97
C THR A 37 -13.81 66.71 63.91
N GLY A 38 -13.58 68.02 63.75
CA GLY A 38 -12.58 68.79 64.51
C GLY A 38 -12.09 70.03 63.75
N HIS A 39 -11.41 70.95 64.43
CA HIS A 39 -10.80 72.12 63.79
C HIS A 39 -9.62 71.73 62.87
N SER A 40 -9.15 72.65 62.02
CA SER A 40 -7.93 72.39 61.24
C SER A 40 -6.74 72.17 62.18
N GLY A 41 -5.83 71.26 61.81
CA GLY A 41 -4.69 70.89 62.66
C GLY A 41 -5.01 69.97 63.85
N SER A 42 -6.26 69.55 64.05
CA SER A 42 -6.66 68.69 65.20
C SER A 42 -6.21 67.21 65.11
N GLY A 43 -5.36 66.84 64.15
CA GLY A 43 -4.87 65.46 64.00
C GLY A 43 -5.80 64.49 63.24
N LYS A 44 -6.84 64.97 62.54
CA LYS A 44 -7.73 64.10 61.75
C LYS A 44 -7.00 63.35 60.63
N SER A 45 -6.25 64.08 59.82
CA SER A 45 -5.47 63.50 58.71
C SER A 45 -4.35 62.60 59.22
N THR A 46 -3.79 62.86 60.40
CA THR A 46 -2.71 62.04 60.97
C THR A 46 -3.19 60.65 61.34
N VAL A 47 -4.47 60.48 61.74
CA VAL A 47 -5.05 59.15 61.97
C VAL A 47 -5.17 58.37 60.65
N ILE A 48 -5.59 59.03 59.57
CA ILE A 48 -5.66 58.41 58.23
C ILE A 48 -4.27 58.04 57.74
N ASP A 49 -3.28 58.91 57.94
CA ASP A 49 -1.87 58.63 57.62
C ASP A 49 -1.34 57.40 58.40
N ALA A 50 -1.76 57.22 59.66
CA ALA A 50 -1.42 56.04 60.45
C ALA A 50 -2.01 54.76 59.85
N MET A 51 -3.28 54.81 59.42
CA MET A 51 -3.94 53.69 58.75
C MET A 51 -3.23 53.31 57.45
N GLN A 52 -2.78 54.31 56.69
CA GLN A 52 -2.05 54.09 55.42
C GLN A 52 -0.73 53.34 55.64
N ILE A 53 0.01 53.62 56.71
CA ILE A 53 1.27 52.90 57.00
C ILE A 53 1.01 51.40 57.13
N VAL A 54 -0.02 51.02 57.87
CA VAL A 54 -0.38 49.61 58.07
C VAL A 54 -0.92 49.01 56.78
N LEU A 55 -1.87 49.67 56.12
CA LEU A 55 -2.54 49.15 54.92
C LEU A 55 -1.66 49.09 53.66
N TYR A 56 -0.60 49.90 53.56
CA TYR A 56 0.39 49.77 52.49
C TYR A 56 1.55 48.85 52.85
N ALA A 57 1.69 48.52 54.14
CA ALA A 57 2.87 47.84 54.67
C ALA A 57 4.18 48.49 54.20
N ASN A 58 4.20 49.83 54.14
CA ASN A 58 5.32 50.62 53.61
C ASN A 58 5.75 51.70 54.61
N THR A 59 7.05 51.83 54.80
CA THR A 59 7.69 52.75 55.76
C THR A 59 8.51 53.84 55.08
N ASP A 60 8.61 53.84 53.75
CA ASP A 60 9.49 54.77 53.02
C ASP A 60 8.99 56.23 53.07
N GLY A 61 7.74 56.46 53.50
CA GLY A 61 7.12 57.78 53.70
C GLY A 61 6.95 58.63 52.42
N ARG A 62 7.71 58.34 51.37
CA ARG A 62 7.74 59.06 50.10
C ARG A 62 6.46 58.78 49.31
N GLY A 63 5.57 59.76 49.34
CA GLY A 63 4.47 59.88 48.40
C GLY A 63 3.15 59.25 48.82
N PHE A 64 2.93 58.78 50.05
CA PHE A 64 1.59 58.35 50.48
C PHE A 64 0.99 59.13 51.66
N PHE A 65 1.77 59.93 52.40
CA PHE A 65 1.21 60.87 53.38
C PHE A 65 0.40 61.97 52.70
N ASN A 66 -0.72 62.37 53.32
CA ASN A 66 -1.65 63.30 52.71
C ASN A 66 -1.10 64.74 52.65
N LYS A 67 -0.84 65.25 51.44
CA LYS A 67 -0.41 66.64 51.15
C LYS A 67 -1.61 67.59 51.14
N ALA A 68 -2.18 67.87 52.31
CA ALA A 68 -3.38 68.71 52.40
C ALA A 68 -3.11 70.19 52.78
N ALA A 69 -1.86 70.62 53.01
CA ALA A 69 -1.61 71.98 53.52
C ALA A 69 -0.42 72.77 52.92
N ALA A 70 0.46 72.15 52.12
CA ALA A 70 1.50 72.86 51.36
C ALA A 70 2.02 71.91 50.28
N ASP A 71 2.06 72.36 49.01
CA ASP A 71 2.39 71.51 47.85
C ASP A 71 3.89 71.16 47.75
N ASP A 72 4.76 71.65 48.66
CA ASP A 72 6.21 71.58 48.49
C ASP A 72 7.03 71.09 49.72
N SER A 73 6.38 70.49 50.72
CA SER A 73 7.09 69.83 51.84
C SER A 73 6.82 68.32 51.85
N ASP A 74 7.84 67.51 51.55
CA ASP A 74 7.78 66.05 51.68
C ASP A 74 7.80 65.68 53.16
N ARG A 75 6.62 65.48 53.75
CA ARG A 75 6.48 65.02 55.14
C ARG A 75 7.18 63.67 55.32
N ASN A 76 7.98 63.55 56.38
CA ASN A 76 8.78 62.36 56.64
C ASN A 76 8.20 61.52 57.80
N LEU A 77 8.35 60.19 57.74
CA LEU A 77 7.84 59.26 58.77
C LEU A 77 8.39 59.61 60.16
N ILE A 78 9.68 59.97 60.24
CA ILE A 78 10.34 60.33 61.51
C ILE A 78 9.69 61.56 62.18
N GLU A 79 9.18 62.53 61.40
CA GLU A 79 8.53 63.73 61.92
C GLU A 79 7.19 63.40 62.59
N TYR A 80 6.44 62.46 62.00
CA TYR A 80 5.22 61.93 62.59
C TYR A 80 5.50 61.12 63.86
N LEU A 81 6.50 60.25 63.85
CA LEU A 81 6.86 59.45 65.03
C LEU A 81 7.28 60.35 66.20
N ARG A 82 8.15 61.33 65.94
CA ARG A 82 8.66 62.27 66.97
C ARG A 82 7.63 63.33 67.40
N GLY A 83 6.55 63.50 66.64
CA GLY A 83 5.50 64.48 66.92
C GLY A 83 6.00 65.90 66.71
N MET A 84 6.32 66.25 65.47
CA MET A 84 6.75 67.59 65.07
C MET A 84 5.67 68.64 65.40
N VAL A 85 6.06 69.74 66.05
CA VAL A 85 5.23 70.91 66.35
C VAL A 85 5.94 72.15 65.83
N ALA A 86 5.29 72.88 64.93
CA ALA A 86 5.74 74.20 64.50
C ALA A 86 5.24 75.25 65.52
N VAL A 87 6.15 75.99 66.16
CA VAL A 87 5.81 76.98 67.19
C VAL A 87 6.26 78.38 66.74
N GLY A 88 5.30 79.24 66.37
CA GLY A 88 5.51 80.69 66.20
C GLY A 88 5.92 81.18 64.80
N GLU A 89 5.93 82.51 64.61
CA GLU A 89 6.26 83.22 63.35
C GLU A 89 7.74 83.12 62.91
N LYS A 90 8.57 82.39 63.66
CA LYS A 90 9.93 82.00 63.28
C LYS A 90 9.94 80.49 63.22
N ASP A 91 10.19 79.91 62.04
CA ASP A 91 10.15 78.48 61.71
C ASP A 91 11.10 77.57 62.55
N GLU A 92 11.01 77.61 63.87
CA GLU A 92 11.71 76.71 64.78
C GLU A 92 10.88 75.42 64.95
N VAL A 93 11.44 74.33 64.46
CA VAL A 93 10.83 73.00 64.53
C VAL A 93 11.16 72.36 65.88
N THR A 94 10.14 72.03 66.66
CA THR A 94 10.30 71.28 67.92
C THR A 94 9.62 69.92 67.81
N TYR A 95 10.13 68.93 68.54
CA TYR A 95 9.53 67.60 68.59
C TYR A 95 9.03 67.30 70.00
N LEU A 96 7.87 66.65 70.13
CA LEU A 96 7.33 66.21 71.42
C LEU A 96 8.18 65.11 72.06
N ARG A 97 8.80 64.25 71.25
CA ARG A 97 9.59 63.10 71.70
C ARG A 97 11.05 63.26 71.31
N ASN A 98 11.90 63.48 72.32
CA ASN A 98 13.34 63.73 72.18
C ASN A 98 14.23 62.71 72.92
N LYS A 99 13.63 61.64 73.45
CA LYS A 99 14.32 60.47 74.01
C LYS A 99 13.86 59.24 73.25
N ASN A 100 14.64 58.16 73.26
CA ASN A 100 14.31 56.91 72.58
C ASN A 100 12.96 56.37 73.08
N PHE A 101 12.13 55.95 72.15
CA PHE A 101 10.75 55.54 72.39
C PHE A 101 10.31 54.54 71.32
N SER A 102 9.21 53.85 71.61
CA SER A 102 8.55 52.98 70.65
C SER A 102 7.16 53.52 70.29
N THR A 103 6.75 53.30 69.05
CA THR A 103 5.45 53.68 68.50
C THR A 103 4.76 52.43 67.98
N THR A 104 3.47 52.28 68.30
CA THR A 104 2.68 51.14 67.84
C THR A 104 1.40 51.65 67.19
N ILE A 105 1.13 51.14 65.99
CA ILE A 105 -0.09 51.43 65.23
C ILE A 105 -0.73 50.09 64.89
N VAL A 106 -1.98 49.87 65.30
CA VAL A 106 -2.68 48.60 65.09
C VAL A 106 -4.10 48.84 64.60
N LEU A 107 -4.51 48.10 63.58
CA LEU A 107 -5.86 48.05 63.03
C LEU A 107 -6.50 46.73 63.45
N GLU A 108 -7.64 46.80 64.13
CA GLU A 108 -8.50 45.66 64.43
C GLU A 108 -9.53 45.53 63.31
N PHE A 109 -9.64 44.33 62.74
CA PHE A 109 -10.66 43.98 61.79
C PHE A 109 -11.57 42.92 62.40
N THR A 110 -12.88 43.06 62.19
CA THR A 110 -13.91 42.13 62.64
C THR A 110 -14.65 41.58 61.44
N GLN A 111 -14.75 40.26 61.33
CA GLN A 111 -15.55 39.60 60.30
C GLN A 111 -17.04 39.66 60.69
N THR A 112 -17.88 40.21 59.81
CA THR A 112 -19.27 40.58 60.15
C THR A 112 -20.21 39.41 60.45
N GLU A 113 -19.87 38.19 60.06
CA GLU A 113 -20.71 37.00 60.27
C GLU A 113 -20.25 36.14 61.46
N SER A 114 -18.94 35.97 61.62
CA SER A 114 -18.35 35.12 62.66
C SER A 114 -17.98 35.88 63.94
N ASP A 115 -17.93 37.22 63.90
CA ASP A 115 -17.37 38.12 64.92
C ASP A 115 -15.90 37.77 65.28
N GLU A 116 -15.22 37.00 64.42
CA GLU A 116 -13.79 36.74 64.56
C GLU A 116 -13.01 38.03 64.30
N LYS A 117 -12.04 38.28 65.18
CA LYS A 117 -11.21 39.47 65.15
C LYS A 117 -9.80 39.12 64.75
N GLU A 118 -9.17 40.04 64.05
CA GLU A 118 -7.75 39.99 63.74
C GLU A 118 -7.14 41.38 63.80
N CYS A 119 -5.86 41.44 64.14
CA CYS A 119 -5.14 42.68 64.29
C CYS A 119 -3.94 42.71 63.36
N LEU A 120 -3.84 43.77 62.56
CA LEU A 120 -2.69 44.10 61.72
C LEU A 120 -2.00 45.33 62.30
N GLY A 121 -0.70 45.26 62.53
CA GLY A 121 0.00 46.39 63.15
C GLY A 121 1.46 46.51 62.78
N VAL A 122 2.04 47.63 63.21
CA VAL A 122 3.46 47.93 63.09
C VAL A 122 3.97 48.52 64.39
N VAL A 123 5.15 48.06 64.82
CA VAL A 123 5.94 48.69 65.89
C VAL A 123 7.16 49.34 65.28
N PHE A 124 7.46 50.56 65.73
CA PHE A 124 8.69 51.27 65.46
C PHE A 124 9.47 51.45 66.76
N ASP A 125 10.75 51.09 66.80
CA ASP A 125 11.67 51.55 67.84
C ASP A 125 12.52 52.68 67.25
N VAL A 126 12.45 53.87 67.86
CA VAL A 126 13.04 55.11 67.37
C VAL A 126 14.25 55.50 68.22
N ASP A 127 15.41 55.59 67.57
CA ASP A 127 16.62 56.16 68.15
C ASP A 127 16.72 57.65 67.80
N THR A 128 16.38 58.49 68.77
CA THR A 128 16.32 59.95 68.61
C THR A 128 17.69 60.60 68.42
N ALA A 129 18.78 59.97 68.86
CA ALA A 129 20.13 60.49 68.69
C ALA A 129 20.63 60.33 67.26
N ARG A 130 20.19 59.27 66.57
CA ARG A 130 20.59 58.93 65.20
C ARG A 130 19.53 59.22 64.15
N ASN A 131 18.31 59.61 64.57
CA ASN A 131 17.12 59.66 63.71
C ASN A 131 16.90 58.35 62.93
N ASP A 132 17.21 57.22 63.58
CA ASP A 132 17.04 55.89 62.99
C ASP A 132 15.77 55.23 63.50
N THR A 133 15.14 54.42 62.64
CA THR A 133 13.86 53.76 62.92
C THR A 133 13.94 52.31 62.51
N SER A 134 13.88 51.42 63.50
CA SER A 134 13.65 50.00 63.24
C SER A 134 12.15 49.73 63.24
N ARG A 135 11.69 48.78 62.42
CA ARG A 135 10.26 48.44 62.34
C ARG A 135 10.01 46.94 62.36
N LEU A 136 8.83 46.56 62.83
CA LEU A 136 8.30 45.21 62.76
C LEU A 136 6.81 45.25 62.44
N PHE A 137 6.45 44.74 61.27
CA PHE A 137 5.03 44.47 60.97
C PHE A 137 4.61 43.17 61.61
N PHE A 138 3.38 43.12 62.09
CA PHE A 138 2.82 41.94 62.73
C PHE A 138 1.32 41.78 62.44
N TRP A 139 0.89 40.53 62.55
CA TRP A 139 -0.50 40.10 62.52
C TRP A 139 -0.73 39.16 63.69
N HIS A 140 -1.91 39.20 64.30
CA HIS A 140 -2.37 38.13 65.18
C HIS A 140 -3.88 37.98 65.15
N LYS A 141 -4.34 36.76 65.43
CA LYS A 141 -5.75 36.45 65.67
C LYS A 141 -6.19 37.06 67.00
N GLY A 142 -7.44 37.49 67.10
CA GLY A 142 -8.01 38.18 68.25
C GLY A 142 -8.05 39.71 68.11
N GLY A 143 -8.75 40.35 69.04
CA GLY A 143 -8.86 41.81 69.10
C GLY A 143 -7.61 42.48 69.70
N ILE A 144 -7.62 43.81 69.76
CA ILE A 144 -6.58 44.62 70.39
C ILE A 144 -6.29 44.09 71.80
N LEU A 145 -5.01 43.95 72.13
CA LEU A 145 -4.56 43.46 73.43
C LEU A 145 -5.12 44.32 74.57
N GLU A 146 -5.42 43.70 75.71
CA GLU A 146 -5.97 44.39 76.89
C GLU A 146 -5.06 45.52 77.39
N ASN A 147 -3.75 45.35 77.27
CA ASN A 147 -2.75 46.36 77.63
C ASN A 147 -2.49 47.40 76.52
N ALA A 148 -3.29 47.39 75.45
CA ALA A 148 -3.17 48.28 74.30
C ALA A 148 -1.74 48.33 73.72
N TYR A 149 -1.00 47.22 73.73
CA TYR A 149 0.39 47.13 73.27
C TYR A 149 1.37 48.02 74.05
N ARG A 150 1.12 48.24 75.35
CA ARG A 150 1.98 48.97 76.27
C ARG A 150 2.40 48.11 77.46
N THR A 151 3.56 48.43 78.02
CA THR A 151 3.96 48.06 79.39
C THR A 151 3.38 49.10 80.37
N GLU A 152 3.64 48.94 81.67
CA GLU A 152 3.18 49.93 82.68
C GLU A 152 3.76 51.33 82.45
N GLU A 153 4.93 51.44 81.82
CA GLU A 153 5.66 52.71 81.66
C GLU A 153 5.72 53.22 80.21
N HIS A 154 5.74 52.36 79.19
CA HIS A 154 5.95 52.78 77.80
C HIS A 154 5.23 51.88 76.78
N ALA A 155 5.17 52.32 75.52
CA ALA A 155 4.73 51.46 74.42
C ALA A 155 5.73 50.31 74.22
N MET A 156 5.24 49.10 73.98
CA MET A 156 6.10 47.92 73.83
C MET A 156 7.14 48.11 72.73
N THR A 157 8.37 47.76 73.05
CA THR A 157 9.46 47.67 72.06
C THR A 157 9.25 46.48 71.13
N ILE A 158 9.97 46.45 69.99
CA ILE A 158 9.96 45.31 69.06
C ILE A 158 10.29 43.99 69.78
N SER A 159 11.25 44.03 70.73
CA SER A 159 11.68 42.85 71.48
C SER A 159 10.62 42.36 72.47
N GLU A 160 9.92 43.27 73.14
CA GLU A 160 8.85 42.93 74.09
C GLU A 160 7.62 42.41 73.37
N LEU A 161 7.24 43.03 72.25
CA LEU A 161 6.12 42.56 71.44
C LEU A 161 6.38 41.13 70.94
N ARG A 162 7.59 40.84 70.43
CA ARG A 162 7.96 39.48 70.00
C ARG A 162 7.82 38.46 71.13
N LYS A 163 8.34 38.79 72.32
CA LYS A 163 8.22 37.92 73.51
C LYS A 163 6.76 37.72 73.92
N TYR A 164 5.96 38.78 73.92
CA TYR A 164 4.53 38.71 74.24
C TYR A 164 3.79 37.80 73.25
N MET A 165 4.00 37.99 71.95
CA MET A 165 3.35 37.20 70.91
C MET A 165 3.71 35.72 71.01
N GLN A 166 5.01 35.41 71.16
CA GLN A 166 5.50 34.03 71.27
C GLN A 166 5.02 33.31 72.55
N LYS A 167 4.74 34.06 73.62
CA LYS A 167 4.25 33.50 74.89
C LYS A 167 2.74 33.26 74.86
N ASN A 168 1.98 34.17 74.25
CA ASN A 168 0.52 34.22 74.42
C ASN A 168 -0.27 33.69 73.22
N PHE A 169 0.35 33.52 72.05
CA PHE A 169 -0.30 33.00 70.84
C PHE A 169 0.36 31.72 70.32
N LYS A 170 -0.41 30.85 69.67
CA LYS A 170 0.14 29.68 68.97
C LYS A 170 0.83 30.14 67.68
N LYS A 171 1.78 29.35 67.17
CA LYS A 171 2.56 29.70 65.96
C LYS A 171 1.72 30.00 64.71
N GLU A 172 0.48 29.50 64.65
CA GLU A 172 -0.46 29.69 63.53
C GLU A 172 -1.33 30.95 63.71
N ASP A 173 -1.43 31.47 64.94
CA ASP A 173 -2.31 32.59 65.30
C ASP A 173 -1.59 33.95 65.30
N PHE A 174 -0.30 33.99 64.91
CA PHE A 174 0.43 35.25 64.75
C PHE A 174 1.51 35.17 63.66
N TYR A 175 1.85 36.33 63.12
CA TYR A 175 2.98 36.52 62.23
C TYR A 175 3.70 37.83 62.57
N PHE A 176 5.02 37.87 62.43
CA PHE A 176 5.75 39.13 62.41
C PHE A 176 6.93 39.06 61.45
N GLY A 177 7.27 40.19 60.83
CA GLY A 177 8.34 40.27 59.85
C GLY A 177 8.89 41.69 59.68
N THR A 178 10.16 41.78 59.31
CA THR A 178 10.85 43.06 59.02
C THR A 178 10.78 43.44 57.54
N SER A 179 10.38 42.52 56.65
CA SER A 179 10.26 42.76 55.21
C SER A 179 8.87 43.32 54.88
N ASN A 180 8.86 44.55 54.35
CA ASN A 180 7.67 45.24 53.85
C ASN A 180 6.97 44.41 52.77
N GLU A 181 7.71 43.94 51.76
CA GLU A 181 7.16 43.18 50.62
C GLU A 181 6.53 41.85 51.04
N ARG A 182 7.21 41.09 51.91
CA ARG A 182 6.71 39.80 52.38
C ARG A 182 5.44 39.95 53.23
N PHE A 183 5.42 40.93 54.15
CA PHE A 183 4.23 41.21 54.95
C PHE A 183 3.09 41.73 54.07
N ARG A 184 3.36 42.62 53.11
CA ARG A 184 2.37 43.14 52.14
C ARG A 184 1.72 42.01 51.34
N LYS A 185 2.52 41.05 50.84
CA LYS A 185 2.00 39.88 50.12
C LYS A 185 1.04 39.07 50.97
N GLN A 186 1.42 38.73 52.19
CA GLN A 186 0.57 37.97 53.12
C GLN A 186 -0.69 38.75 53.51
N MET A 187 -0.55 40.06 53.77
CA MET A 187 -1.66 40.91 54.12
C MET A 187 -2.71 41.00 53.01
N TYR A 188 -2.29 41.18 51.76
CA TYR A 188 -3.23 41.28 50.64
C TYR A 188 -3.80 39.94 50.20
N ASP A 189 -2.98 38.90 50.13
CA ASP A 189 -3.40 37.58 49.65
C ASP A 189 -4.24 36.84 50.70
N ILE A 190 -3.82 36.87 51.97
CA ILE A 190 -4.37 36.03 53.03
C ILE A 190 -5.32 36.83 53.95
N TYR A 191 -4.85 37.93 54.54
CA TYR A 191 -5.62 38.62 55.60
C TYR A 191 -6.74 39.51 55.05
N LEU A 192 -6.51 40.21 53.94
CA LEU A 192 -7.49 41.10 53.30
C LEU A 192 -8.24 40.46 52.11
N GLY A 193 -8.14 39.13 51.95
CA GLY A 193 -9.01 38.36 51.06
C GLY A 193 -8.70 38.44 49.56
N GLY A 194 -7.43 38.54 49.17
CA GLY A 194 -7.00 38.43 47.77
C GLY A 194 -6.91 39.75 47.00
N LEU A 195 -6.39 40.81 47.64
CA LEU A 195 -6.17 42.10 46.97
C LEU A 195 -4.95 42.05 46.02
N ASP A 196 -5.07 42.69 44.86
CA ASP A 196 -3.96 42.79 43.91
C ASP A 196 -2.81 43.62 44.49
N MET A 197 -1.61 43.03 44.52
CA MET A 197 -0.45 43.61 45.20
C MET A 197 0.02 44.95 44.61
N GLU A 198 -0.20 45.19 43.31
CA GLU A 198 0.28 46.39 42.62
C GLU A 198 -0.83 47.42 42.43
N LYS A 199 -2.03 46.98 42.06
CA LYS A 199 -3.16 47.86 41.75
C LYS A 199 -3.80 48.44 43.00
N PHE A 200 -4.01 47.65 44.06
CA PHE A 200 -4.68 48.13 45.27
C PHE A 200 -3.96 49.33 45.90
N PRO A 201 -2.63 49.31 46.10
CA PRO A 201 -1.95 50.44 46.76
C PRO A 201 -1.94 51.70 45.91
N ARG A 202 -1.88 51.56 44.58
CA ARG A 202 -1.97 52.69 43.65
C ARG A 202 -3.38 53.31 43.66
N LEU A 203 -4.42 52.48 43.64
CA LEU A 203 -5.82 52.92 43.68
C LEU A 203 -6.15 53.56 45.02
N PHE A 204 -5.81 52.91 46.13
CA PHE A 204 -6.09 53.39 47.48
C PHE A 204 -5.35 54.72 47.77
N LYS A 205 -4.11 54.88 47.28
CA LYS A 205 -3.34 56.14 47.39
C LYS A 205 -4.00 57.31 46.67
N ARG A 206 -4.65 57.06 45.53
CA ARG A 206 -5.40 58.09 44.80
C ARG A 206 -6.77 58.37 45.41
N ALA A 207 -7.40 57.38 46.01
CA ALA A 207 -8.73 57.50 46.61
C ALA A 207 -8.77 58.48 47.80
N ILE A 208 -7.73 58.49 48.65
CA ILE A 208 -7.69 59.29 49.89
C ILE A 208 -7.73 60.81 49.65
N PRO A 209 -6.89 61.40 48.76
CA PRO A 209 -6.98 62.82 48.42
C PRO A 209 -8.11 63.16 47.43
N PHE A 210 -8.78 62.15 46.85
CA PHE A 210 -9.83 62.28 45.83
C PHE A 210 -9.51 63.28 44.70
N LYS A 211 -8.27 63.28 44.21
CA LYS A 211 -7.86 64.10 43.05
C LYS A 211 -7.99 63.26 41.76
N MET A 212 -9.17 63.24 41.15
CA MET A 212 -9.37 62.61 39.83
C MET A 212 -8.89 63.53 38.69
N ASN A 213 -7.58 63.57 38.47
CA ASN A 213 -6.98 64.32 37.36
C ASN A 213 -6.92 63.51 36.04
N ILE A 214 -7.62 62.36 35.96
CA ILE A 214 -7.55 61.39 34.85
C ILE A 214 -8.97 61.10 34.37
N LYS A 215 -9.12 60.84 33.06
CA LYS A 215 -10.41 60.45 32.48
C LYS A 215 -10.89 59.14 33.11
N LEU A 216 -12.19 59.03 33.36
CA LEU A 216 -12.78 57.84 33.99
C LEU A 216 -12.42 56.54 33.25
N GLU A 217 -12.38 56.59 31.92
CA GLU A 217 -12.03 55.47 31.04
C GLU A 217 -10.60 54.94 31.32
N ASP A 218 -9.62 55.84 31.40
CA ASP A 218 -8.23 55.50 31.70
C ASP A 218 -8.11 54.94 33.13
N PHE A 219 -8.91 55.45 34.07
CA PHE A 219 -8.95 54.93 35.44
C PHE A 219 -9.49 53.49 35.50
N VAL A 220 -10.56 53.17 34.76
CA VAL A 220 -11.10 51.80 34.70
C VAL A 220 -10.10 50.86 34.03
N LYS A 221 -9.49 51.28 32.92
CA LYS A 221 -8.53 50.45 32.18
C LYS A 221 -7.27 50.16 32.98
N GLU A 222 -6.67 51.17 33.62
CA GLU A 222 -5.41 50.99 34.36
C GLU A 222 -5.59 50.29 35.71
N TYR A 223 -6.68 50.57 36.45
CA TYR A 223 -6.80 50.16 37.86
C TYR A 223 -7.86 49.08 38.12
N ILE A 224 -8.75 48.78 37.17
CA ILE A 224 -9.83 47.79 37.34
C ILE A 224 -9.65 46.60 36.38
N CYS A 225 -9.35 46.82 35.10
CA CYS A 225 -9.18 45.73 34.14
C CYS A 225 -7.96 44.86 34.52
N MET A 226 -8.17 43.54 34.64
CA MET A 226 -7.08 42.57 34.71
C MET A 226 -6.51 42.40 33.31
N GLU A 227 -5.25 42.77 33.09
CA GLU A 227 -4.56 42.47 31.83
C GLU A 227 -4.39 40.95 31.76
N GLN A 228 -5.15 40.30 30.90
CA GLN A 228 -4.85 38.94 30.47
C GLN A 228 -4.09 39.07 29.16
N ASP A 229 -2.81 38.69 29.17
CA ASP A 229 -2.01 38.57 27.96
C ASP A 229 -2.59 37.45 27.11
N ILE A 230 -3.39 37.81 26.10
CA ILE A 230 -3.90 36.85 25.12
C ILE A 230 -2.77 36.56 24.13
N HIS A 231 -2.10 35.41 24.30
CA HIS A 231 -1.13 34.92 23.33
C HIS A 231 -1.84 34.47 22.05
N ILE A 232 -1.80 35.31 21.01
CA ILE A 232 -2.45 35.06 19.71
C ILE A 232 -1.90 33.80 19.04
N GLU A 233 -0.64 33.45 19.31
CA GLU A 233 0.04 32.25 18.79
C GLU A 233 -0.65 30.96 19.24
N ASP A 234 -1.03 30.85 20.51
CA ASP A 234 -1.72 29.67 21.06
C ASP A 234 -3.11 29.47 20.43
N MET A 235 -3.79 30.56 20.11
CA MET A 235 -5.07 30.51 19.40
C MET A 235 -4.91 30.09 17.94
N GLN A 236 -3.87 30.56 17.25
CA GLN A 236 -3.58 30.14 15.88
C GLN A 236 -3.21 28.65 15.80
N GLU A 237 -2.40 28.17 16.74
CA GLU A 237 -2.05 26.75 16.83
C GLU A 237 -3.29 25.90 17.10
N SER A 238 -4.14 26.32 18.04
CA SER A 238 -5.41 25.64 18.33
C SER A 238 -6.30 25.53 17.08
N VAL A 239 -6.45 26.61 16.30
CA VAL A 239 -7.23 26.58 15.05
C VAL A 239 -6.62 25.65 14.00
N MET A 240 -5.30 25.66 13.84
CA MET A 240 -4.61 24.75 12.92
C MET A 240 -4.76 23.28 13.34
N GLN A 241 -4.67 22.99 14.65
CA GLN A 241 -4.88 21.65 15.18
C GLN A 241 -6.32 21.16 14.96
N TYR A 242 -7.32 22.03 15.17
CA TYR A 242 -8.72 21.72 14.84
C TYR A 242 -8.91 21.42 13.35
N GLY A 243 -8.28 22.18 12.46
CA GLY A 243 -8.32 21.95 11.01
C GLY A 243 -7.74 20.58 10.63
N ARG A 244 -6.55 20.24 11.16
CA ARG A 244 -5.92 18.93 10.96
C ARG A 244 -6.78 17.79 11.49
N MET A 245 -7.38 17.97 12.66
CA MET A 245 -8.23 16.95 13.28
C MET A 245 -9.49 16.70 12.46
N ARG A 246 -10.12 17.76 11.92
CA ARG A 246 -11.28 17.66 11.03
C ARG A 246 -10.93 16.89 9.75
N GLN A 247 -9.82 17.25 9.11
CA GLN A 247 -9.36 16.55 7.89
C GLN A 247 -9.08 15.08 8.16
N ARG A 248 -8.41 14.75 9.27
CA ARG A 248 -8.15 13.37 9.67
C ARG A 248 -9.42 12.57 9.92
N ILE A 249 -10.45 13.18 10.53
CA ILE A 249 -11.76 12.56 10.71
C ILE A 249 -12.43 12.31 9.36
N GLU A 250 -12.42 13.29 8.45
CA GLU A 250 -12.99 13.14 7.10
C GLU A 250 -12.31 11.99 6.31
N ASP A 251 -10.98 11.90 6.37
CA ASP A 251 -10.23 10.85 5.70
C ASP A 251 -10.48 9.47 6.33
N THR A 252 -10.53 9.39 7.67
CA THR A 252 -10.86 8.14 8.38
C THR A 252 -12.28 7.67 8.06
N LEU A 253 -13.24 8.59 7.91
CA LEU A 253 -14.61 8.25 7.50
C LEU A 253 -14.69 7.73 6.06
N LYS A 254 -13.85 8.26 5.14
CA LYS A 254 -13.75 7.72 3.77
C LYS A 254 -13.16 6.32 3.79
N GLU A 255 -12.07 6.10 4.53
CA GLU A 255 -11.45 4.78 4.68
C GLU A 255 -12.44 3.76 5.28
N ALA A 256 -13.19 4.14 6.31
CA ALA A 256 -14.20 3.29 6.93
C ALA A 256 -15.27 2.86 5.92
N LYS A 257 -15.76 3.79 5.07
CA LYS A 257 -16.72 3.47 4.00
C LYS A 257 -16.13 2.50 2.97
N SER A 258 -14.90 2.73 2.51
CA SER A 258 -14.23 1.81 1.59
C SER A 258 -14.04 0.41 2.19
N LEU A 259 -13.76 0.33 3.49
CA LEU A 259 -13.68 -0.96 4.19
C LEU A 259 -15.03 -1.66 4.32
N GLU A 260 -16.13 -0.92 4.52
CA GLU A 260 -17.49 -1.47 4.49
C GLU A 260 -17.84 -2.05 3.11
N GLU A 261 -17.50 -1.36 2.03
CA GLU A 261 -17.70 -1.84 0.65
C GLU A 261 -16.91 -3.13 0.38
N ILE A 262 -15.68 -3.21 0.87
CA ILE A 262 -14.85 -4.44 0.78
C ILE A 262 -15.48 -5.57 1.57
N LYS A 263 -15.98 -5.30 2.79
CA LYS A 263 -16.66 -6.30 3.62
C LYS A 263 -17.92 -6.84 2.93
N GLU A 264 -18.74 -5.98 2.34
CA GLU A 264 -19.93 -6.40 1.58
C GLU A 264 -19.55 -7.27 0.38
N SER A 265 -18.53 -6.86 -0.37
CA SER A 265 -17.98 -7.63 -1.50
C SER A 265 -17.47 -9.00 -1.05
N PHE A 266 -16.80 -9.06 0.10
CA PHE A 266 -16.30 -10.31 0.67
C PHE A 266 -17.44 -11.24 1.10
N VAL A 267 -18.53 -10.72 1.69
CA VAL A 267 -19.71 -11.53 2.05
C VAL A 267 -20.35 -12.16 0.80
N LYS A 268 -20.47 -11.40 -0.30
CA LYS A 268 -20.95 -11.91 -1.60
C LYS A 268 -20.02 -12.98 -2.16
N PHE A 269 -18.71 -12.78 -2.08
CA PHE A 269 -17.72 -13.78 -2.49
C PHE A 269 -17.85 -15.06 -1.66
N LYS A 270 -17.94 -14.95 -0.33
CA LYS A 270 -18.05 -16.10 0.58
C LYS A 270 -19.29 -16.95 0.26
N THR A 271 -20.45 -16.32 0.07
CA THR A 271 -21.68 -17.02 -0.32
C THR A 271 -21.54 -17.73 -1.66
N LYS A 272 -20.96 -17.07 -2.68
CA LYS A 272 -20.68 -17.71 -3.97
C LYS A 272 -19.68 -18.85 -3.88
N LYS A 273 -18.69 -18.74 -2.98
CA LYS A 273 -17.70 -19.79 -2.75
C LYS A 273 -18.33 -21.02 -2.10
N GLU A 274 -19.19 -20.83 -1.10
CA GLU A 274 -19.96 -21.91 -0.48
C GLU A 274 -20.89 -22.61 -1.49
N GLU A 275 -21.57 -21.85 -2.36
CA GLU A 275 -22.37 -22.42 -3.46
C GLU A 275 -21.51 -23.24 -4.43
N GLN A 276 -20.33 -22.74 -4.81
CA GLN A 276 -19.40 -23.43 -5.68
C GLN A 276 -18.92 -24.75 -5.06
N ASP A 277 -18.50 -24.71 -3.79
CA ASP A 277 -18.00 -25.88 -3.08
C ASP A 277 -19.11 -26.93 -2.90
N TYR A 278 -20.36 -26.50 -2.68
CA TYR A 278 -21.53 -27.38 -2.64
C TYR A 278 -21.81 -28.03 -4.01
N CYS A 279 -21.75 -27.26 -5.10
CA CYS A 279 -21.87 -27.79 -6.46
C CYS A 279 -20.77 -28.81 -6.79
N GLN A 280 -19.52 -28.51 -6.40
CA GLN A 280 -18.39 -29.43 -6.59
C GLN A 280 -18.59 -30.74 -5.82
N TYR A 281 -19.06 -30.66 -4.57
CA TYR A 281 -19.40 -31.84 -3.78
C TYR A 281 -20.48 -32.69 -4.47
N ARG A 282 -21.52 -32.07 -5.04
CA ARG A 282 -22.58 -32.81 -5.77
C ARG A 282 -22.05 -33.48 -7.04
N MET A 283 -21.18 -32.81 -7.80
CA MET A 283 -20.50 -33.41 -8.96
C MET A 283 -19.70 -34.65 -8.52
N ASN A 284 -18.83 -34.50 -7.53
CA ASN A 284 -18.03 -35.61 -7.03
C ASN A 284 -18.91 -36.77 -6.53
N LYS A 285 -20.03 -36.48 -5.85
CA LYS A 285 -20.99 -37.51 -5.41
C LYS A 285 -21.66 -38.22 -6.58
N LEU A 286 -22.01 -37.51 -7.65
CA LEU A 286 -22.57 -38.10 -8.86
C LEU A 286 -21.55 -39.00 -9.58
N ASP A 287 -20.29 -38.59 -9.62
CA ASP A 287 -19.21 -39.41 -10.20
C ASP A 287 -19.02 -40.71 -9.41
N VAL A 288 -19.02 -40.64 -8.07
CA VAL A 288 -18.98 -41.84 -7.21
C VAL A 288 -20.18 -42.75 -7.46
N LEU A 289 -21.38 -42.19 -7.64
CA LEU A 289 -22.57 -42.99 -7.95
C LEU A 289 -22.46 -43.66 -9.31
N LYS A 290 -22.01 -42.94 -10.35
CA LYS A 290 -21.75 -43.51 -11.69
C LYS A 290 -20.75 -44.66 -11.61
N LEU A 291 -19.61 -44.45 -10.94
CA LEU A 291 -18.60 -45.49 -10.77
C LEU A 291 -19.15 -46.70 -10.02
N LYS A 292 -20.02 -46.52 -9.02
CA LYS A 292 -20.68 -47.64 -8.35
C LYS A 292 -21.58 -48.44 -9.30
N THR A 293 -22.37 -47.76 -10.13
CA THR A 293 -23.16 -48.44 -11.17
C THR A 293 -22.29 -49.17 -12.18
N ASP A 294 -21.20 -48.56 -12.63
CA ASP A 294 -20.28 -49.17 -13.59
C ASP A 294 -19.60 -50.41 -13.01
N ILE A 295 -19.17 -50.35 -11.74
CA ILE A 295 -18.62 -51.50 -11.00
C ILE A 295 -19.66 -52.62 -10.93
N HIS A 296 -20.90 -52.31 -10.58
CA HIS A 296 -21.96 -53.32 -10.50
C HIS A 296 -22.22 -53.98 -11.87
N LEU A 297 -22.23 -53.19 -12.94
CA LEU A 297 -22.44 -53.67 -14.30
C LEU A 297 -21.27 -54.53 -14.79
N LEU A 298 -20.05 -54.18 -14.42
CA LEU A 298 -18.86 -55.00 -14.67
C LEU A 298 -18.87 -56.31 -13.87
N GLN A 299 -19.28 -56.26 -12.60
CA GLN A 299 -19.44 -57.46 -11.77
C GLN A 299 -20.46 -58.42 -12.38
N GLN A 300 -21.61 -57.91 -12.84
CA GLN A 300 -22.62 -58.73 -13.49
C GLN A 300 -22.09 -59.38 -14.78
N LYS A 301 -21.32 -58.64 -15.59
CA LYS A 301 -20.65 -59.20 -16.77
C LYS A 301 -19.64 -60.29 -16.43
N ILE A 302 -18.93 -60.16 -15.31
CA ILE A 302 -18.00 -61.19 -14.82
C ILE A 302 -18.79 -62.43 -14.41
N GLU A 303 -19.86 -62.29 -13.62
CA GLU A 303 -20.71 -63.43 -13.21
C GLU A 303 -21.33 -64.15 -14.40
N ASP A 304 -21.83 -63.42 -15.40
CA ASP A 304 -22.39 -64.01 -16.61
C ASP A 304 -21.31 -64.72 -17.43
N GLY A 305 -20.12 -64.11 -17.56
CA GLY A 305 -18.97 -64.75 -18.20
C GLY A 305 -18.48 -66.01 -17.49
N GLU A 306 -18.52 -66.05 -16.16
CA GLU A 306 -18.18 -67.24 -15.36
C GLU A 306 -19.20 -68.36 -15.54
N LYS A 307 -20.50 -68.04 -15.64
CA LYS A 307 -21.54 -69.03 -15.97
C LYS A 307 -21.32 -69.61 -17.37
N ASP A 308 -21.08 -68.74 -18.36
CA ASP A 308 -20.82 -69.17 -19.73
C ASP A 308 -19.59 -70.09 -19.78
N LEU A 309 -18.48 -69.70 -19.13
CA LEU A 309 -17.28 -70.52 -19.03
C LEU A 309 -17.58 -71.92 -18.47
N LYS A 310 -18.35 -71.99 -17.37
CA LYS A 310 -18.72 -73.26 -16.74
C LYS A 310 -19.58 -74.13 -17.68
N THR A 311 -20.50 -73.53 -18.43
CA THR A 311 -21.26 -74.29 -19.45
C THR A 311 -20.37 -74.79 -20.58
N GLN A 312 -19.36 -74.02 -20.99
CA GLN A 312 -18.36 -74.42 -21.97
C GLN A 312 -17.55 -75.62 -21.46
N GLU A 313 -17.06 -75.57 -20.22
CA GLU A 313 -16.33 -76.67 -19.57
C GLU A 313 -17.19 -77.95 -19.48
N GLU A 314 -18.46 -77.82 -19.06
CA GLU A 314 -19.39 -78.95 -19.02
C GLU A 314 -19.60 -79.56 -20.41
N ASN A 315 -19.78 -78.72 -21.44
CA ASN A 315 -19.90 -79.17 -22.83
C ASN A 315 -18.63 -79.87 -23.33
N GLU A 316 -17.45 -79.37 -22.97
CA GLU A 316 -16.16 -79.99 -23.29
C GLU A 316 -16.06 -81.39 -22.68
N THR A 317 -16.39 -81.56 -21.39
CA THR A 317 -16.39 -82.91 -20.76
C THR A 317 -17.39 -83.87 -21.40
N VAL A 318 -18.55 -83.37 -21.86
CA VAL A 318 -19.54 -84.18 -22.58
C VAL A 318 -19.00 -84.60 -23.95
N LEU A 319 -18.32 -83.70 -24.66
CA LEU A 319 -17.69 -83.98 -25.94
C LEU A 319 -16.53 -84.97 -25.79
N GLU A 320 -15.71 -84.84 -24.76
CA GLU A 320 -14.64 -85.81 -24.43
C GLU A 320 -15.20 -87.20 -24.18
N LYS A 321 -16.27 -87.33 -23.38
CA LYS A 321 -16.95 -88.62 -23.16
C LYS A 321 -17.54 -89.20 -24.43
N LYS A 322 -18.07 -88.36 -25.33
CA LYS A 322 -18.55 -88.80 -26.65
C LYS A 322 -17.40 -89.30 -27.52
N LEU A 323 -16.28 -88.58 -27.55
CA LEU A 323 -15.06 -88.98 -28.24
C LEU A 323 -14.53 -90.32 -27.71
N GLU A 324 -14.52 -90.53 -26.39
CA GLU A 324 -14.06 -91.78 -25.80
C GLU A 324 -14.97 -92.97 -26.16
N LYS A 325 -16.30 -92.75 -26.22
CA LYS A 325 -17.24 -93.77 -26.71
C LYS A 325 -17.03 -94.09 -28.18
N LEU A 326 -16.92 -93.06 -29.03
CA LEU A 326 -16.64 -93.21 -30.45
C LEU A 326 -15.31 -93.91 -30.71
N ALA A 327 -14.29 -93.65 -29.89
CA ALA A 327 -13.00 -94.34 -29.96
C ALA A 327 -13.16 -95.83 -29.62
N LYS A 328 -13.92 -96.19 -28.58
CA LYS A 328 -14.20 -97.60 -28.24
C LYS A 328 -15.03 -98.30 -29.32
N GLU A 329 -16.01 -97.61 -29.91
CA GLU A 329 -16.79 -98.11 -31.05
C GLU A 329 -15.90 -98.30 -32.29
N TYR A 330 -14.99 -97.36 -32.54
CA TYR A 330 -13.98 -97.45 -33.60
C TYR A 330 -13.05 -98.65 -33.39
N ASP A 331 -12.49 -98.83 -32.19
CA ASP A 331 -11.61 -99.95 -31.86
C ASP A 331 -12.34 -101.30 -31.99
N ALA A 332 -13.61 -101.37 -31.58
CA ALA A 332 -14.45 -102.55 -31.77
C ALA A 332 -14.73 -102.85 -33.25
N LEU A 333 -15.01 -101.81 -34.06
CA LEU A 333 -15.16 -101.92 -35.51
C LEU A 333 -13.85 -102.36 -36.18
N VAL A 334 -12.70 -101.83 -35.75
CA VAL A 334 -11.38 -102.23 -36.26
C VAL A 334 -11.10 -103.71 -35.94
N ALA A 335 -11.43 -104.18 -34.74
CA ALA A 335 -11.32 -105.60 -34.39
C ALA A 335 -12.25 -106.49 -35.22
N GLN A 336 -13.46 -106.01 -35.53
CA GLN A 336 -14.43 -106.71 -36.38
C GLN A 336 -13.99 -106.74 -37.87
N ILE A 337 -13.33 -105.68 -38.33
CA ILE A 337 -12.76 -105.54 -39.68
C ILE A 337 -11.53 -106.46 -39.83
N ALA A 338 -10.64 -106.52 -38.83
CA ALA A 338 -9.45 -107.39 -38.82
C ALA A 338 -9.79 -108.90 -38.89
N GLY A 339 -10.96 -109.31 -38.38
CA GLY A 339 -11.44 -110.71 -38.45
C GLY A 339 -12.09 -111.12 -39.78
N SER A 340 -12.35 -110.19 -40.70
CA SER A 340 -13.15 -110.44 -41.92
C SER A 340 -12.35 -110.50 -43.23
N GLY A 341 -11.01 -110.39 -43.16
CA GLY A 341 -10.15 -110.35 -44.35
C GLY A 341 -10.19 -109.04 -45.13
N TYR A 342 -10.71 -107.96 -44.53
CA TYR A 342 -10.83 -106.64 -45.15
C TYR A 342 -9.47 -105.95 -45.38
N ASP A 343 -8.40 -106.36 -44.69
CA ASP A 343 -7.07 -105.72 -44.80
C ASP A 343 -6.46 -105.80 -46.22
N GLN A 344 -6.79 -106.83 -47.00
CA GLN A 344 -6.33 -106.99 -48.39
C GLN A 344 -7.12 -106.11 -49.38
N ILE A 345 -8.35 -105.71 -49.03
CA ILE A 345 -9.18 -104.78 -49.82
C ILE A 345 -8.92 -103.33 -49.35
N ALA A 346 -8.63 -103.14 -48.05
CA ALA A 346 -8.30 -101.85 -47.44
C ALA A 346 -6.95 -101.32 -47.92
N THR A 347 -5.94 -102.17 -48.09
CA THR A 347 -4.64 -101.76 -48.68
C THR A 347 -4.81 -101.28 -50.13
N ARG A 348 -5.55 -102.02 -50.97
CA ARG A 348 -5.88 -101.56 -52.34
C ARG A 348 -6.73 -100.28 -52.39
N LYS A 349 -7.62 -100.07 -51.41
CA LYS A 349 -8.43 -98.84 -51.30
C LYS A 349 -7.61 -97.66 -50.75
N LYS A 350 -6.68 -97.90 -49.84
CA LYS A 350 -5.82 -96.89 -49.20
C LYS A 350 -4.79 -96.36 -50.20
N ASP A 351 -4.20 -97.22 -51.01
CA ASP A 351 -3.31 -96.79 -52.10
C ASP A 351 -4.05 -95.93 -53.14
N VAL A 352 -5.30 -96.27 -53.47
CA VAL A 352 -6.15 -95.50 -54.40
C VAL A 352 -6.68 -94.21 -53.75
N GLN A 353 -6.99 -94.20 -52.45
CA GLN A 353 -7.43 -93.02 -51.70
C GLN A 353 -6.28 -92.05 -51.38
N GLU A 354 -5.06 -92.54 -51.21
CA GLU A 354 -3.87 -91.71 -51.02
C GLU A 354 -3.47 -91.03 -52.33
N LEU A 355 -3.55 -91.74 -53.47
CA LEU A 355 -3.43 -91.14 -54.80
C LEU A 355 -4.56 -90.14 -55.11
N LEU A 356 -5.82 -90.45 -54.76
CA LEU A 356 -6.96 -89.51 -54.91
C LEU A 356 -6.87 -88.31 -53.94
N GLY A 357 -6.33 -88.49 -52.74
CA GLY A 357 -6.12 -87.43 -51.75
C GLY A 357 -4.98 -86.49 -52.16
N GLN A 358 -3.90 -87.03 -52.72
CA GLN A 358 -2.83 -86.23 -53.31
C GLN A 358 -3.33 -85.45 -54.55
N LEU A 359 -4.15 -86.09 -55.41
CA LEU A 359 -4.79 -85.40 -56.54
C LEU A 359 -5.77 -84.31 -56.09
N ASN A 360 -6.69 -84.61 -55.17
CA ASN A 360 -7.65 -83.62 -54.66
C ASN A 360 -6.97 -82.47 -53.91
N HIS A 361 -5.90 -82.75 -53.17
CA HIS A 361 -5.16 -81.69 -52.50
C HIS A 361 -4.38 -80.83 -53.51
N SER A 362 -3.87 -81.42 -54.59
CA SER A 362 -3.25 -80.66 -55.69
C SER A 362 -4.26 -79.80 -56.46
N VAL A 363 -5.47 -80.32 -56.72
CA VAL A 363 -6.58 -79.58 -57.35
C VAL A 363 -7.09 -78.47 -56.45
N GLN A 364 -7.31 -78.73 -55.15
CA GLN A 364 -7.73 -77.69 -54.20
C GLN A 364 -6.67 -76.60 -54.02
N ARG A 365 -5.37 -76.95 -53.99
CA ARG A 365 -4.30 -75.95 -53.99
C ARG A 365 -4.31 -75.13 -55.28
N TRP A 366 -4.53 -75.76 -56.43
CA TRP A 366 -4.63 -75.06 -57.71
C TRP A 366 -5.83 -74.10 -57.73
N GLU A 367 -7.00 -74.55 -57.31
CA GLU A 367 -8.22 -73.73 -57.20
C GLU A 367 -8.08 -72.57 -56.21
N GLN A 368 -7.47 -72.82 -55.05
CA GLN A 368 -7.25 -71.77 -54.04
C GLN A 368 -6.25 -70.73 -54.55
N THR A 369 -5.14 -71.18 -55.15
CA THR A 369 -4.12 -70.29 -55.72
C THR A 369 -4.68 -69.51 -56.91
N SER A 370 -5.53 -70.12 -57.74
CA SER A 370 -6.26 -69.44 -58.83
C SER A 370 -7.21 -68.37 -58.29
N LYS A 371 -8.03 -68.68 -57.28
CA LYS A 371 -8.92 -67.69 -56.62
C LYS A 371 -8.17 -66.51 -56.03
N ASP A 372 -7.01 -66.75 -55.42
CA ASP A 372 -6.21 -65.69 -54.81
C ASP A 372 -5.46 -64.86 -55.86
N LEU A 373 -5.03 -65.46 -56.98
CA LEU A 373 -4.48 -64.75 -58.14
C LEU A 373 -5.54 -63.92 -58.88
N LYS A 374 -6.79 -64.40 -58.96
CA LYS A 374 -7.88 -63.69 -59.65
C LYS A 374 -8.21 -62.32 -59.03
N LYS A 375 -7.99 -62.17 -57.72
CA LYS A 375 -8.12 -60.87 -57.02
C LYS A 375 -7.16 -59.81 -57.55
N TRP A 376 -6.06 -60.21 -58.20
CA TRP A 376 -5.10 -59.29 -58.79
C TRP A 376 -5.59 -58.74 -60.13
N CYS A 377 -6.43 -59.47 -60.87
CA CYS A 377 -6.99 -59.00 -62.15
C CYS A 377 -7.92 -57.79 -61.99
N ASP A 378 -8.51 -57.61 -60.80
CA ASP A 378 -9.39 -56.48 -60.49
C ASP A 378 -8.61 -55.21 -60.06
N LEU A 379 -7.27 -55.25 -60.03
CA LEU A 379 -6.41 -54.14 -59.63
C LEU A 379 -5.72 -53.50 -60.85
N ASP A 380 -5.88 -52.18 -61.00
CA ASP A 380 -5.33 -51.36 -62.11
C ASP A 380 -3.79 -51.38 -62.24
N ILE A 381 -3.09 -51.88 -61.23
CA ILE A 381 -1.63 -51.94 -61.16
C ILE A 381 -1.09 -53.20 -61.87
N THR A 382 -1.96 -54.17 -62.20
CA THR A 382 -1.52 -55.40 -62.85
C THR A 382 -1.31 -55.22 -64.35
N PRO A 383 -0.14 -55.57 -64.89
CA PRO A 383 0.09 -55.53 -66.33
C PRO A 383 -0.84 -56.51 -67.05
N ASN A 384 -1.36 -56.12 -68.22
CA ASN A 384 -2.21 -56.98 -69.06
C ASN A 384 -1.58 -58.37 -69.30
N GLN A 385 -0.25 -58.45 -69.43
CA GLN A 385 0.45 -59.72 -69.59
C GLN A 385 0.29 -60.66 -68.37
N ALA A 386 0.28 -60.12 -67.15
CA ALA A 386 0.06 -60.89 -65.93
C ALA A 386 -1.40 -61.35 -65.83
N ILE A 387 -2.36 -60.53 -66.26
CA ILE A 387 -3.78 -60.91 -66.33
C ILE A 387 -3.97 -62.12 -67.26
N TRP A 388 -3.34 -62.09 -68.44
CA TRP A 388 -3.42 -63.20 -69.41
C TRP A 388 -2.75 -64.47 -68.88
N ASP A 389 -1.64 -64.34 -68.15
CA ASP A 389 -0.97 -65.48 -67.52
C ASP A 389 -1.77 -66.04 -66.33
N ILE A 390 -2.50 -65.21 -65.59
CA ILE A 390 -3.44 -65.63 -64.54
C ILE A 390 -4.67 -66.33 -65.13
N GLU A 391 -5.21 -65.83 -66.24
CA GLU A 391 -6.32 -66.49 -66.94
C GLU A 391 -5.91 -67.85 -67.51
N LYS A 392 -4.70 -67.97 -68.07
CA LYS A 392 -4.11 -69.26 -68.47
C LYS A 392 -3.91 -70.20 -67.29
N PHE A 393 -3.47 -69.68 -66.13
CA PHE A 393 -3.34 -70.45 -64.90
C PHE A 393 -4.70 -70.98 -64.41
N GLU A 394 -5.77 -70.18 -64.53
CA GLU A 394 -7.14 -70.57 -64.18
C GLU A 394 -7.69 -71.68 -65.09
N GLN A 395 -7.39 -71.61 -66.39
CA GLN A 395 -7.86 -72.59 -67.38
C GLN A 395 -7.05 -73.90 -67.38
N GLY A 396 -5.90 -73.94 -66.71
CA GLY A 396 -5.04 -75.14 -66.62
C GLY A 396 -4.10 -75.33 -67.82
N ASP A 397 -4.04 -74.37 -68.74
CA ASP A 397 -3.27 -74.41 -69.99
C ASP A 397 -1.97 -73.59 -69.93
N ILE A 398 -1.47 -73.31 -68.72
CA ILE A 398 -0.25 -72.51 -68.52
C ILE A 398 1.02 -73.34 -68.81
N THR A 399 1.93 -72.77 -69.59
CA THR A 399 3.25 -73.38 -69.84
C THR A 399 4.23 -73.05 -68.69
N GLU A 400 5.29 -73.83 -68.53
CA GLU A 400 6.32 -73.59 -67.50
C GLU A 400 6.97 -72.20 -67.64
N ASP A 401 7.18 -71.76 -68.88
CA ASP A 401 7.70 -70.43 -69.20
C ASP A 401 6.72 -69.31 -68.81
N ASP A 402 5.42 -69.49 -69.10
CA ASP A 402 4.37 -68.55 -68.69
C ASP A 402 4.28 -68.45 -67.14
N LEU A 403 4.44 -69.57 -66.43
CA LEU A 403 4.38 -69.63 -64.97
C LEU A 403 5.60 -68.97 -64.29
N ASN A 404 6.79 -69.17 -64.84
CA ASN A 404 8.01 -68.49 -64.39
C ASN A 404 7.95 -66.98 -64.66
N ARG A 405 7.38 -66.56 -65.79
CA ARG A 405 7.11 -65.16 -66.10
C ARG A 405 6.10 -64.54 -65.13
N LEU A 406 5.02 -65.25 -64.80
CA LEU A 406 4.02 -64.78 -63.82
C LEU A 406 4.65 -64.59 -62.44
N LYS A 407 5.46 -65.56 -61.96
CA LYS A 407 6.20 -65.43 -60.69
C LYS A 407 7.12 -64.21 -60.69
N HIS A 408 7.84 -63.97 -61.79
CA HIS A 408 8.75 -62.83 -61.88
C HIS A 408 7.99 -61.50 -61.86
N THR A 409 6.88 -61.41 -62.61
CA THR A 409 6.03 -60.20 -62.64
C THR A 409 5.43 -59.90 -61.27
N LEU A 410 4.95 -60.91 -60.55
CA LEU A 410 4.43 -60.74 -59.19
C LEU A 410 5.51 -60.34 -58.17
N ASP A 411 6.75 -60.81 -58.34
CA ASP A 411 7.87 -60.42 -57.47
C ASP A 411 8.30 -58.96 -57.70
N ILE A 412 8.21 -58.48 -58.95
CA ILE A 412 8.42 -57.06 -59.29
C ILE A 412 7.33 -56.20 -58.68
N LEU A 413 6.05 -56.54 -58.91
CA LEU A 413 4.91 -55.82 -58.33
C LEU A 413 4.98 -55.76 -56.80
N ARG A 414 5.41 -56.85 -56.16
CA ARG A 414 5.61 -56.88 -54.71
C ARG A 414 6.70 -55.92 -54.24
N LYS A 415 7.81 -55.81 -54.98
CA LYS A 415 8.89 -54.87 -54.66
C LYS A 415 8.45 -53.42 -54.85
N GLU A 416 7.81 -53.11 -55.97
CA GLU A 416 7.29 -51.76 -56.26
C GLU A 416 6.24 -51.32 -55.22
N THR A 417 5.31 -52.21 -54.84
CA THR A 417 4.29 -51.91 -53.83
C THR A 417 4.91 -51.70 -52.44
N GLU A 418 5.97 -52.44 -52.09
CA GLU A 418 6.68 -52.28 -50.81
C GLU A 418 7.51 -50.98 -50.77
N GLU A 419 8.10 -50.57 -51.90
CA GLU A 419 8.77 -49.28 -52.06
C GLU A 419 7.78 -48.11 -51.91
N GLU A 420 6.64 -48.16 -52.61
CA GLU A 420 5.57 -47.16 -52.45
C GLU A 420 5.05 -47.10 -51.01
N ARG A 421 4.91 -48.26 -50.35
CA ARG A 421 4.51 -48.31 -48.93
C ARG A 421 5.53 -47.62 -48.03
N GLN A 422 6.82 -47.81 -48.27
CA GLN A 422 7.89 -47.17 -47.50
C GLN A 422 7.93 -45.66 -47.74
N ASP A 423 7.77 -45.22 -48.99
CA ASP A 423 7.71 -43.81 -49.35
C ASP A 423 6.50 -43.12 -48.73
N ASN A 424 5.31 -43.73 -48.83
CA ASN A 424 4.09 -43.25 -48.19
C ASN A 424 4.21 -43.22 -46.67
N ALA A 425 4.84 -44.23 -46.05
CA ALA A 425 5.09 -44.23 -44.62
C ALA A 425 6.06 -43.11 -44.20
N SER A 426 7.06 -42.80 -45.03
CA SER A 426 8.00 -41.70 -44.79
C SER A 426 7.30 -40.33 -44.93
N ALA A 427 6.48 -40.14 -45.96
CA ALA A 427 5.67 -38.94 -46.18
C ALA A 427 4.71 -38.72 -45.01
N LEU A 428 4.00 -39.77 -44.57
CA LEU A 428 3.10 -39.71 -43.42
C LEU A 428 3.83 -39.34 -42.11
N ARG A 429 5.05 -39.83 -41.90
CA ARG A 429 5.89 -39.43 -40.74
C ARG A 429 6.26 -37.95 -40.81
N THR A 430 6.64 -37.44 -41.97
CA THR A 430 6.97 -36.01 -42.13
C THR A 430 5.76 -35.10 -41.90
N LEU A 431 4.58 -35.45 -42.44
CA LEU A 431 3.33 -34.74 -42.21
C LEU A 431 2.90 -34.77 -40.74
N LYS A 432 3.04 -35.91 -40.04
CA LYS A 432 2.80 -36.01 -38.59
C LYS A 432 3.75 -35.12 -37.78
N LYS A 433 5.03 -35.01 -38.18
CA LYS A 433 6.01 -34.14 -37.51
C LYS A 433 5.66 -32.65 -37.72
N GLN A 434 5.25 -32.27 -38.93
CA GLN A 434 4.82 -30.90 -39.24
C GLN A 434 3.55 -30.52 -38.48
N GLU A 435 2.53 -31.39 -38.45
CA GLU A 435 1.30 -31.15 -37.69
C GLU A 435 1.59 -30.95 -36.20
N LYS A 436 2.45 -31.80 -35.61
CA LYS A 436 2.83 -31.68 -34.20
C LYS A 436 3.50 -30.33 -33.92
N SER A 437 4.43 -29.91 -34.77
CA SER A 437 5.10 -28.61 -34.64
C SER A 437 4.14 -27.42 -34.73
N ILE A 438 3.19 -27.44 -35.68
CA ILE A 438 2.19 -26.37 -35.85
C ILE A 438 1.20 -26.36 -34.69
N SER A 439 0.79 -27.54 -34.21
CA SER A 439 -0.11 -27.68 -33.07
C SER A 439 0.52 -27.14 -31.78
N ASP A 440 1.80 -27.42 -31.55
CA ASP A 440 2.52 -26.90 -30.38
C ASP A 440 2.73 -25.37 -30.49
N GLU A 441 3.05 -24.84 -31.68
CA GLU A 441 3.13 -23.39 -31.93
C GLU A 441 1.77 -22.69 -31.70
N LEU A 442 0.66 -23.28 -32.17
CA LEU A 442 -0.70 -22.79 -31.92
C LEU A 442 -1.08 -22.80 -30.44
N LYS A 443 -0.65 -23.82 -29.67
CA LYS A 443 -0.89 -23.86 -28.21
C LYS A 443 -0.16 -22.75 -27.48
N GLU A 444 1.07 -22.44 -27.85
CA GLU A 444 1.83 -21.33 -27.24
C GLU A 444 1.22 -19.97 -27.59
N LEU A 445 0.84 -19.76 -28.86
CA LEU A 445 0.18 -18.53 -29.30
C LEU A 445 -1.20 -18.32 -28.66
N LYS A 446 -2.00 -19.38 -28.48
CA LYS A 446 -3.31 -19.30 -27.78
C LYS A 446 -3.19 -18.99 -26.29
N LYS A 447 -2.02 -19.21 -25.68
CA LYS A 447 -1.74 -18.79 -24.30
C LYS A 447 -1.39 -17.30 -24.17
N GLY A 448 -1.39 -16.54 -25.28
CA GLY A 448 -1.07 -15.12 -25.30
C GLY A 448 0.42 -14.80 -25.33
N ASN A 449 1.29 -15.82 -25.40
CA ASN A 449 2.73 -15.62 -25.51
C ASN A 449 3.09 -15.39 -26.99
N LYS A 450 3.77 -14.28 -27.29
CA LYS A 450 4.42 -14.08 -28.59
C LYS A 450 5.53 -15.14 -28.73
N ALA A 451 5.23 -16.21 -29.46
CA ALA A 451 6.16 -17.32 -29.70
C ALA A 451 7.28 -16.86 -30.65
N TYR A 452 8.30 -16.21 -30.09
CA TYR A 452 9.54 -15.86 -30.78
C TYR A 452 10.37 -17.11 -31.08
N PRO A 453 11.24 -17.09 -32.11
CA PRO A 453 12.17 -18.18 -32.36
C PRO A 453 13.01 -18.49 -31.11
N LYS A 454 13.26 -19.79 -30.86
CA LYS A 454 13.98 -20.25 -29.66
C LYS A 454 15.35 -19.59 -29.53
N GLU A 455 16.01 -19.37 -30.66
CA GLU A 455 17.32 -18.72 -30.70
C GLU A 455 17.27 -17.29 -30.15
N VAL A 456 16.19 -16.54 -30.42
CA VAL A 456 15.98 -15.18 -29.92
C VAL A 456 15.70 -15.17 -28.42
N LEU A 457 14.86 -16.11 -27.96
CA LEU A 457 14.54 -16.25 -26.54
C LEU A 457 15.77 -16.66 -25.72
N ASP A 458 16.54 -17.62 -26.22
CA ASP A 458 17.79 -18.08 -25.61
C ASP A 458 18.83 -16.94 -25.55
N ALA A 459 19.03 -16.21 -26.64
CA ALA A 459 19.97 -15.09 -26.67
C ALA A 459 19.55 -13.97 -25.72
N ARG A 460 18.24 -13.64 -25.68
CA ARG A 460 17.69 -12.65 -24.76
C ARG A 460 17.94 -13.06 -23.31
N TYR A 461 17.67 -14.32 -22.97
CA TYR A 461 17.86 -14.84 -21.62
C TYR A 461 19.33 -14.85 -21.21
N GLU A 462 20.21 -15.36 -22.08
CA GLU A 462 21.65 -15.42 -21.81
C GLU A 462 22.27 -14.02 -21.66
N LEU A 463 21.91 -13.10 -22.56
CA LEU A 463 22.37 -11.71 -22.50
C LEU A 463 21.88 -11.01 -21.24
N GLN A 464 20.60 -11.20 -20.88
CA GLN A 464 19.99 -10.61 -19.69
C GLN A 464 20.61 -11.12 -18.39
N MET A 465 20.87 -12.42 -18.30
CA MET A 465 21.55 -13.04 -17.14
C MET A 465 22.95 -12.45 -16.97
N LYS A 466 23.78 -12.52 -18.02
CA LYS A 466 25.17 -12.03 -17.98
C LYS A 466 25.26 -10.51 -17.72
N LEU A 467 24.34 -9.72 -18.28
CA LEU A 467 24.26 -8.28 -18.03
C LEU A 467 23.90 -7.97 -16.57
N SER A 468 22.93 -8.70 -16.02
CA SER A 468 22.48 -8.48 -14.64
C SER A 468 23.56 -8.89 -13.64
N GLU A 469 24.29 -9.97 -13.90
CA GLU A 469 25.45 -10.39 -13.10
C GLU A 469 26.58 -9.34 -13.13
N LYS A 470 26.89 -8.78 -14.31
CA LYS A 470 27.96 -7.77 -14.45
C LYS A 470 27.59 -6.43 -13.80
N CYS A 471 26.33 -6.03 -13.86
CA CYS A 471 25.87 -4.72 -13.35
C CYS A 471 25.46 -4.74 -11.87
N GLY A 472 25.23 -5.91 -11.27
CA GLY A 472 24.76 -6.05 -9.89
C GLY A 472 23.27 -5.75 -9.68
N ASP A 473 22.56 -5.33 -10.74
CA ASP A 473 21.13 -5.03 -10.76
C ASP A 473 20.45 -5.77 -11.92
N PHE A 474 19.14 -6.02 -11.81
CA PHE A 474 18.37 -6.64 -12.89
C PHE A 474 18.27 -5.72 -14.11
N VAL A 475 18.87 -6.13 -15.24
CA VAL A 475 18.83 -5.40 -16.52
C VAL A 475 17.83 -6.05 -17.47
N LYS A 476 16.77 -5.32 -17.83
CA LYS A 476 15.76 -5.84 -18.76
C LYS A 476 16.26 -5.81 -20.21
N VAL A 477 16.23 -6.95 -20.89
CA VAL A 477 16.51 -7.06 -22.33
C VAL A 477 15.18 -7.31 -23.06
N ASN A 478 14.80 -6.41 -23.96
CA ASN A 478 13.56 -6.49 -24.72
C ASN A 478 13.83 -6.90 -26.17
N VAL A 479 12.86 -7.54 -26.82
CA VAL A 479 12.86 -7.69 -28.28
C VAL A 479 12.22 -6.42 -28.87
N LEU A 480 12.77 -5.87 -29.95
CA LEU A 480 12.26 -4.62 -30.54
C LEU A 480 10.76 -4.67 -30.82
N ALA A 481 10.24 -5.77 -31.38
CA ALA A 481 8.81 -5.94 -31.64
C ALA A 481 7.89 -5.85 -30.42
N ASP A 482 8.39 -6.08 -29.19
CA ASP A 482 7.62 -5.90 -27.95
C ASP A 482 7.48 -4.42 -27.54
N LEU A 483 8.30 -3.53 -28.10
CA LEU A 483 8.32 -2.10 -27.80
C LEU A 483 7.60 -1.25 -28.86
N LEU A 484 6.98 -1.91 -29.84
CA LEU A 484 6.32 -1.27 -30.98
C LEU A 484 4.84 -1.61 -31.03
N ASP A 485 4.05 -0.60 -31.36
CA ASP A 485 2.63 -0.76 -31.68
C ASP A 485 2.29 -0.06 -33.01
N MET A 486 1.13 -0.38 -33.58
CA MET A 486 0.71 0.16 -34.88
C MET A 486 -0.32 1.27 -34.72
N LYS A 487 -0.13 2.38 -35.45
CA LYS A 487 -1.09 3.48 -35.54
C LYS A 487 -2.20 3.19 -36.56
N ASP A 488 -1.81 2.73 -37.75
CA ASP A 488 -2.72 2.29 -38.81
C ASP A 488 -2.40 0.85 -39.24
N GLU A 489 -3.35 -0.04 -39.03
CA GLU A 489 -3.27 -1.47 -39.37
C GLU A 489 -3.13 -1.71 -40.88
N ARG A 490 -3.53 -0.75 -41.72
CA ARG A 490 -3.36 -0.86 -43.17
C ARG A 490 -1.88 -1.05 -43.56
N TRP A 491 -0.97 -0.44 -42.80
CA TRP A 491 0.47 -0.48 -43.05
C TRP A 491 1.20 -1.60 -42.32
N HIS A 492 0.49 -2.43 -41.53
CA HIS A 492 1.06 -3.51 -40.73
C HIS A 492 1.97 -4.43 -41.56
N LYS A 493 1.48 -4.89 -42.71
CA LYS A 493 2.23 -5.79 -43.62
C LYS A 493 3.52 -5.14 -44.14
N ALA A 494 3.44 -3.87 -44.51
CA ALA A 494 4.55 -3.10 -45.04
C ALA A 494 5.63 -2.92 -43.96
N VAL A 495 5.24 -2.55 -42.74
CA VAL A 495 6.15 -2.38 -41.59
C VAL A 495 6.82 -3.71 -41.23
N GLU A 496 6.04 -4.76 -40.99
CA GLU A 496 6.53 -6.08 -40.60
C GLU A 496 7.47 -6.70 -41.62
N GLY A 497 7.09 -6.61 -42.90
CA GLY A 497 7.87 -7.20 -43.98
C GLY A 497 9.12 -6.39 -44.31
N TYR A 498 9.07 -5.06 -44.19
CA TYR A 498 10.25 -4.21 -44.41
C TYR A 498 11.26 -4.32 -43.27
N LEU A 499 10.80 -4.31 -42.00
CA LEU A 499 11.69 -4.51 -40.84
C LEU A 499 12.32 -5.91 -40.87
N GLY A 500 11.61 -6.93 -41.36
CA GLY A 500 12.15 -8.29 -41.51
C GLY A 500 12.72 -8.79 -40.19
N SER A 501 13.96 -9.31 -40.19
CA SER A 501 14.63 -9.76 -38.96
C SER A 501 14.97 -8.63 -37.97
N ASN A 502 15.01 -7.37 -38.41
CA ASN A 502 15.40 -6.25 -37.53
C ASN A 502 14.41 -6.05 -36.39
N LYS A 503 13.14 -6.46 -36.54
CA LYS A 503 12.15 -6.45 -35.45
C LYS A 503 12.50 -7.40 -34.29
N LEU A 504 13.40 -8.37 -34.52
CA LEU A 504 13.90 -9.30 -33.51
C LEU A 504 15.18 -8.80 -32.83
N THR A 505 15.62 -7.57 -33.14
CA THR A 505 16.79 -6.94 -32.50
C THR A 505 16.57 -6.83 -31.00
N LEU A 506 17.60 -7.18 -30.21
CA LEU A 506 17.59 -7.01 -28.77
C LEU A 506 17.89 -5.56 -28.40
N ILE A 507 17.06 -5.02 -27.50
CA ILE A 507 17.10 -3.63 -27.05
C ILE A 507 17.39 -3.62 -25.55
N VAL A 508 18.38 -2.81 -25.18
CA VAL A 508 18.79 -2.55 -23.79
C VAL A 508 18.86 -1.04 -23.59
N GLU A 509 18.63 -0.55 -22.37
CA GLU A 509 18.75 0.87 -22.05
C GLU A 509 20.14 1.44 -22.40
N PRO A 510 20.24 2.70 -22.86
CA PRO A 510 21.49 3.33 -23.31
C PRO A 510 22.68 3.20 -22.35
N LYS A 511 22.44 3.16 -21.04
CA LYS A 511 23.49 3.01 -20.02
C LYS A 511 24.21 1.65 -20.04
N TYR A 512 23.56 0.59 -20.53
CA TYR A 512 24.10 -0.78 -20.48
C TYR A 512 24.52 -1.32 -21.86
N VAL A 513 24.29 -0.57 -22.94
CA VAL A 513 24.46 -1.11 -24.31
C VAL A 513 25.90 -1.51 -24.63
N LYS A 514 26.88 -0.77 -24.08
CA LYS A 514 28.30 -1.06 -24.29
C LYS A 514 28.67 -2.43 -23.71
N ASP A 515 28.25 -2.69 -22.47
CA ASP A 515 28.43 -3.99 -21.82
C ASP A 515 27.67 -5.10 -22.55
N ALA A 516 26.48 -4.79 -23.07
CA ALA A 516 25.68 -5.75 -23.83
C ALA A 516 26.38 -6.21 -25.12
N MET A 517 27.02 -5.29 -25.83
CA MET A 517 27.79 -5.61 -27.04
C MET A 517 29.04 -6.43 -26.72
N GLU A 518 29.74 -6.12 -25.62
CA GLU A 518 30.89 -6.91 -25.16
C GLU A 518 30.47 -8.35 -24.84
N ILE A 519 29.38 -8.52 -24.10
CA ILE A 519 28.85 -9.84 -23.74
C ILE A 519 28.42 -10.61 -24.98
N TYR A 520 27.71 -9.95 -25.92
CA TYR A 520 27.24 -10.60 -27.15
C TYR A 520 28.38 -11.12 -28.03
N ARG A 521 29.52 -10.42 -28.07
CA ARG A 521 30.73 -10.89 -28.78
C ARG A 521 31.22 -12.24 -28.24
N ASP A 522 31.06 -12.46 -26.93
CA ASP A 522 31.54 -13.64 -26.22
C ASP A 522 30.48 -14.77 -26.19
N MET A 523 29.28 -14.54 -26.72
CA MET A 523 28.22 -15.57 -26.88
C MET A 523 28.50 -16.49 -28.07
N ASP A 524 27.77 -17.61 -28.18
CA ASP A 524 27.92 -18.58 -29.26
C ASP A 524 27.58 -17.98 -30.63
N GLN A 525 28.63 -17.69 -31.41
CA GLN A 525 28.54 -17.07 -32.73
C GLN A 525 27.81 -17.96 -33.75
N LYS A 526 27.89 -19.28 -33.63
CA LYS A 526 27.18 -20.20 -34.55
C LYS A 526 25.69 -20.24 -34.24
N LYS A 527 25.33 -20.09 -32.97
CA LYS A 527 23.93 -20.11 -32.51
C LYS A 527 23.22 -18.78 -32.77
N TYR A 528 23.88 -17.65 -32.52
CA TYR A 528 23.22 -16.33 -32.46
C TYR A 528 23.53 -15.38 -33.62
N TRP A 529 24.08 -15.89 -34.74
CA TRP A 529 24.50 -15.08 -35.90
C TRP A 529 23.41 -14.22 -36.57
N ARG A 530 22.13 -14.56 -36.37
CA ARG A 530 20.97 -13.82 -36.91
C ARG A 530 20.43 -12.73 -35.99
N ILE A 531 20.96 -12.61 -34.79
CA ILE A 531 20.43 -11.75 -33.73
C ILE A 531 21.28 -10.50 -33.66
N SER A 532 20.66 -9.33 -33.68
CA SER A 532 21.33 -8.04 -33.56
C SER A 532 21.08 -7.42 -32.20
N ILE A 533 22.00 -6.58 -31.74
CA ILE A 533 21.81 -5.67 -30.60
C ILE A 533 21.83 -4.24 -31.12
N ALA A 534 20.85 -3.43 -30.75
CA ALA A 534 20.80 -2.03 -31.15
C ALA A 534 21.73 -1.18 -30.28
N ASP A 535 22.50 -0.29 -30.91
CA ASP A 535 23.29 0.74 -30.22
C ASP A 535 22.40 1.89 -29.74
N THR A 536 21.66 1.66 -28.65
CA THR A 536 20.73 2.64 -28.09
C THR A 536 21.44 3.90 -27.58
N GLN A 537 22.70 3.81 -27.17
CA GLN A 537 23.48 4.97 -26.72
C GLN A 537 23.89 5.89 -27.86
N LYS A 538 24.26 5.33 -29.02
CA LYS A 538 24.61 6.12 -30.19
C LYS A 538 23.38 6.71 -30.87
N ILE A 539 22.31 5.93 -31.00
CA ILE A 539 21.06 6.36 -31.64
C ILE A 539 20.42 7.50 -30.86
N ASP A 540 20.46 7.45 -29.53
CA ASP A 540 19.83 8.49 -28.71
C ASP A 540 20.49 9.88 -28.89
N LYS A 541 21.75 9.93 -29.32
CA LYS A 541 22.50 11.18 -29.56
C LYS A 541 22.41 11.71 -30.99
N GLN A 542 21.73 11.00 -31.90
CA GLN A 542 21.65 11.38 -33.31
C GLN A 542 20.30 11.98 -33.67
N ASP A 543 20.31 13.06 -34.45
CA ASP A 543 19.12 13.60 -35.09
C ASP A 543 18.84 12.82 -36.38
N MET A 544 17.74 12.08 -36.40
CA MET A 544 17.32 11.31 -37.56
C MET A 544 16.55 12.20 -38.53
N LYS A 545 16.98 12.24 -39.79
CA LYS A 545 16.19 12.84 -40.87
C LYS A 545 15.09 11.87 -41.28
N VAL A 546 13.85 12.24 -41.00
CA VAL A 546 12.65 11.54 -41.42
C VAL A 546 12.05 12.30 -42.62
N GLU A 547 11.77 11.59 -43.70
CA GLU A 547 11.12 12.15 -44.88
C GLU A 547 9.62 12.41 -44.59
N GLU A 548 9.02 13.35 -45.32
CA GLU A 548 7.58 13.57 -45.23
C GLU A 548 6.82 12.34 -45.73
N ASN A 549 5.74 11.93 -45.04
CA ASN A 549 4.95 10.74 -45.35
C ASN A 549 5.74 9.43 -45.22
N ALA A 550 6.67 9.37 -44.26
CA ALA A 550 7.48 8.20 -43.99
C ALA A 550 6.70 7.07 -43.29
N LEU A 551 7.07 5.82 -43.57
CA LEU A 551 6.49 4.62 -42.96
C LEU A 551 6.67 4.61 -41.43
N SER A 552 7.70 5.26 -40.90
CA SER A 552 7.92 5.41 -39.45
C SER A 552 6.78 6.11 -38.72
N GLU A 553 5.99 6.95 -39.40
CA GLU A 553 4.86 7.68 -38.79
C GLU A 553 3.73 6.75 -38.33
N GLU A 554 3.66 5.53 -38.89
CA GLU A 554 2.63 4.54 -38.59
C GLU A 554 3.00 3.59 -37.45
N VAL A 555 4.21 3.74 -36.88
CA VAL A 555 4.71 2.92 -35.78
C VAL A 555 4.81 3.77 -34.52
N LEU A 556 4.17 3.30 -33.45
CA LEU A 556 4.20 3.89 -32.13
C LEU A 556 5.28 3.22 -31.29
N ALA A 557 6.06 4.02 -30.56
CA ALA A 557 7.07 3.56 -29.61
C ALA A 557 7.10 4.51 -28.41
N GLU A 558 7.06 3.95 -27.20
CA GLU A 558 7.02 4.76 -25.96
C GLU A 558 8.37 5.40 -25.64
N GLN A 559 9.47 4.65 -25.81
CA GLN A 559 10.80 5.12 -25.44
C GLN A 559 11.45 5.92 -26.58
N SER A 560 12.04 7.08 -26.26
CA SER A 560 12.64 7.99 -27.24
C SER A 560 13.73 7.34 -28.10
N TYR A 561 14.61 6.53 -27.50
CA TYR A 561 15.68 5.84 -28.23
C TYR A 561 15.15 4.72 -29.15
N VAL A 562 14.01 4.10 -28.84
CA VAL A 562 13.34 3.12 -29.70
C VAL A 562 12.69 3.82 -30.89
N LYS A 563 12.02 4.95 -30.65
CA LYS A 563 11.46 5.79 -31.71
C LYS A 563 12.53 6.22 -32.71
N LYS A 564 13.66 6.74 -32.23
CA LYS A 564 14.81 7.12 -33.08
C LYS A 564 15.39 5.93 -33.84
N LEU A 565 15.42 4.74 -33.25
CA LEU A 565 15.85 3.52 -33.96
C LEU A 565 14.91 3.21 -35.13
N ILE A 566 13.59 3.29 -34.93
CA ILE A 566 12.61 3.08 -36.00
C ILE A 566 12.73 4.14 -37.09
N GLU A 567 12.86 5.41 -36.73
CA GLU A 567 13.12 6.51 -37.67
C GLU A 567 14.40 6.26 -38.47
N SER A 568 15.45 5.69 -37.86
CA SER A 568 16.68 5.32 -38.58
C SER A 568 16.49 4.18 -39.58
N LEU A 569 15.62 3.21 -39.27
CA LEU A 569 15.40 2.01 -40.08
C LEU A 569 14.42 2.25 -41.23
N ILE A 570 13.32 2.98 -40.96
CA ILE A 570 12.20 3.14 -41.89
C ILE A 570 11.77 4.60 -42.11
N GLY A 571 12.43 5.59 -41.51
CA GLY A 571 12.10 7.01 -41.68
C GLY A 571 12.42 7.60 -43.06
N ARG A 572 13.11 6.84 -43.94
CA ARG A 572 13.36 7.22 -45.35
C ARG A 572 12.50 6.43 -46.34
N VAL A 573 11.60 5.59 -45.84
CA VAL A 573 10.71 4.77 -46.67
C VAL A 573 9.39 5.49 -46.79
N ILE A 574 9.05 5.95 -47.99
CA ILE A 574 7.83 6.75 -48.22
C ILE A 574 6.63 5.82 -48.43
N LYS A 575 5.49 6.16 -47.84
CA LYS A 575 4.21 5.49 -48.06
C LYS A 575 3.66 5.86 -49.44
N CYS A 576 3.39 4.85 -50.28
CA CYS A 576 2.82 5.03 -51.62
C CYS A 576 1.56 4.18 -51.79
N GLU A 577 0.54 4.69 -52.47
CA GLU A 577 -0.69 3.95 -52.78
C GLU A 577 -0.65 3.34 -54.18
N THR A 578 0.14 3.93 -55.09
CA THR A 578 0.19 3.55 -56.50
C THR A 578 1.61 3.23 -56.98
N ILE A 579 1.69 2.49 -58.09
CA ILE A 579 2.99 2.17 -58.72
C ILE A 579 3.68 3.44 -59.26
N ASP A 580 2.91 4.43 -59.71
CA ASP A 580 3.47 5.69 -60.22
C ASP A 580 4.10 6.52 -59.10
N GLU A 581 3.49 6.55 -57.91
CA GLU A 581 4.11 7.14 -56.71
C GLU A 581 5.41 6.43 -56.31
N LEU A 582 5.43 5.08 -56.36
CA LEU A 582 6.62 4.29 -56.08
C LEU A 582 7.81 4.68 -56.98
N ARG A 583 7.56 4.97 -58.26
CA ARG A 583 8.61 5.35 -59.23
C ARG A 583 9.20 6.73 -58.96
N ASN A 584 8.44 7.63 -58.33
CA ASN A 584 8.88 8.98 -57.99
C ASN A 584 9.63 9.03 -56.65
N CYS A 585 9.61 7.95 -55.87
CA CYS A 585 10.27 7.86 -54.57
C CYS A 585 11.62 7.15 -54.68
N ARG A 586 12.61 7.58 -53.89
CA ARG A 586 13.90 6.87 -53.77
C ARG A 586 13.75 5.49 -53.12
N THR A 587 12.90 5.42 -52.10
CA THR A 587 12.48 4.17 -51.46
C THR A 587 11.02 4.34 -51.07
N GLY A 588 10.15 3.58 -51.72
CA GLY A 588 8.71 3.65 -51.50
C GLY A 588 8.14 2.27 -51.22
N ILE A 589 7.05 2.22 -50.46
CA ILE A 589 6.37 0.97 -50.15
C ILE A 589 4.86 1.14 -50.20
N THR A 590 4.16 0.12 -50.68
CA THR A 590 2.70 0.06 -50.68
C THR A 590 2.16 -0.78 -49.51
N PRO A 591 0.90 -0.58 -49.10
CA PRO A 591 0.28 -1.34 -48.01
C PRO A 591 0.26 -2.87 -48.23
N ASP A 592 0.18 -3.31 -49.48
CA ASP A 592 0.17 -4.72 -49.87
C ASP A 592 1.57 -5.36 -49.91
N GLY A 593 2.62 -4.58 -49.64
CA GLY A 593 3.99 -5.06 -49.52
C GLY A 593 4.79 -5.06 -50.83
N MET A 594 4.45 -4.19 -51.79
CA MET A 594 5.34 -3.88 -52.91
C MET A 594 6.35 -2.82 -52.49
N LEU A 595 7.63 -3.15 -52.59
CA LEU A 595 8.75 -2.31 -52.24
C LEU A 595 9.48 -1.85 -53.50
N TYR A 596 9.61 -0.54 -53.66
CA TYR A 596 10.51 0.06 -54.65
C TYR A 596 11.77 0.57 -53.95
N LYS A 597 12.93 0.01 -54.29
CA LYS A 597 14.22 0.39 -53.70
C LYS A 597 15.35 0.11 -54.68
N ASN A 598 16.34 1.00 -54.75
CA ASN A 598 17.50 0.86 -55.66
C ASN A 598 17.08 0.61 -57.12
N PHE A 599 16.07 1.35 -57.60
CA PHE A 599 15.50 1.20 -58.95
C PHE A 599 14.88 -0.17 -59.26
N GLN A 600 14.55 -0.95 -58.23
CA GLN A 600 13.93 -2.27 -58.37
C GLN A 600 12.59 -2.31 -57.63
N LEU A 601 11.59 -2.87 -58.30
CA LEU A 601 10.31 -3.23 -57.69
C LEU A 601 10.36 -4.69 -57.23
N LYS A 602 10.08 -4.94 -55.95
CA LYS A 602 10.11 -6.26 -55.32
C LYS A 602 8.89 -6.45 -54.43
N ARG A 603 8.50 -7.69 -54.19
CA ARG A 603 7.55 -8.03 -53.12
C ARG A 603 8.32 -8.38 -51.86
N LEU A 604 7.81 -7.94 -50.71
CA LEU A 604 8.30 -8.38 -49.41
C LEU A 604 8.06 -9.88 -49.23
N ASP A 605 8.92 -10.54 -48.46
CA ASP A 605 8.76 -11.96 -48.14
C ASP A 605 7.46 -12.17 -47.34
N PRO A 606 6.48 -12.92 -47.88
CA PRO A 606 5.21 -13.15 -47.19
C PRO A 606 5.38 -13.74 -45.80
N LYS A 607 6.42 -14.55 -45.57
CA LYS A 607 6.66 -15.15 -44.26
C LYS A 607 6.94 -14.10 -43.18
N GLN A 608 7.51 -12.94 -43.56
CA GLN A 608 7.87 -11.90 -42.61
C GLN A 608 6.65 -11.19 -42.02
N TYR A 609 5.57 -11.01 -42.77
CA TYR A 609 4.36 -10.33 -42.27
C TYR A 609 3.17 -11.26 -42.02
N THR A 610 3.34 -12.57 -42.20
CA THR A 610 2.33 -13.59 -41.86
C THR A 610 2.78 -14.42 -40.66
N ARG A 611 3.64 -15.42 -40.87
CA ARG A 611 4.14 -16.33 -39.83
C ARG A 611 5.05 -15.63 -38.82
N ASN A 612 5.86 -14.67 -39.27
CA ASN A 612 6.79 -13.95 -38.41
C ASN A 612 6.30 -12.53 -38.09
N SER A 613 4.98 -12.37 -37.92
CA SER A 613 4.34 -11.13 -37.47
C SER A 613 4.38 -11.07 -35.94
N TYR A 614 4.88 -9.97 -35.36
CA TYR A 614 5.13 -9.79 -33.91
C TYR A 614 4.76 -8.40 -33.35
N ILE A 615 4.58 -7.39 -34.20
CA ILE A 615 4.36 -5.99 -33.85
C ILE A 615 2.85 -5.76 -33.62
N GLY A 616 2.50 -5.13 -32.50
CA GLY A 616 1.10 -4.87 -32.11
C GLY A 616 0.30 -6.11 -31.70
N ASP A 617 -0.83 -5.91 -31.03
CA ASP A 617 -1.66 -6.99 -30.47
C ASP A 617 -2.42 -7.81 -31.53
N ASN A 618 -2.72 -7.21 -32.68
CA ASN A 618 -3.41 -7.89 -33.79
C ASN A 618 -2.52 -8.91 -34.53
N SER A 619 -1.19 -8.84 -34.39
CA SER A 619 -0.24 -9.80 -34.99
C SER A 619 -0.49 -11.23 -34.53
N LEU A 620 -0.81 -11.43 -33.24
CA LEU A 620 -1.13 -12.74 -32.67
C LEU A 620 -2.36 -13.37 -33.33
N ARG A 621 -3.43 -12.59 -33.51
CA ARG A 621 -4.68 -13.05 -34.13
C ARG A 621 -4.47 -13.46 -35.58
N HIS A 622 -3.70 -12.65 -36.33
CA HIS A 622 -3.37 -12.95 -37.72
C HIS A 622 -2.52 -14.24 -37.85
N ARG A 623 -1.53 -14.41 -36.99
CA ARG A 623 -0.66 -15.60 -36.99
C ARG A 623 -1.41 -16.88 -36.62
N ILE A 624 -2.32 -16.82 -35.64
CA ILE A 624 -3.19 -17.95 -35.28
C ILE A 624 -4.04 -18.36 -36.49
N LYS A 625 -4.67 -17.40 -37.17
CA LYS A 625 -5.53 -17.67 -38.33
C LYS A 625 -4.79 -18.32 -39.49
N GLU A 626 -3.55 -17.90 -39.76
CA GLU A 626 -2.74 -18.50 -40.83
C GLU A 626 -2.23 -19.91 -40.46
N LEU A 627 -1.82 -20.13 -39.21
CA LEU A 627 -1.42 -21.45 -38.73
C LEU A 627 -2.60 -22.44 -38.68
N GLU A 628 -3.82 -21.98 -38.38
CA GLU A 628 -5.03 -22.80 -38.47
C GLU A 628 -5.32 -23.22 -39.92
N LYS A 629 -5.23 -22.31 -40.90
CA LYS A 629 -5.35 -22.67 -42.33
C LYS A 629 -4.28 -23.66 -42.78
N GLU A 630 -3.05 -23.54 -42.30
CA GLU A 630 -1.96 -24.46 -42.65
C GLU A 630 -2.19 -25.84 -42.03
N LYS A 631 -2.72 -25.90 -40.81
CA LYS A 631 -3.13 -27.15 -40.18
C LYS A 631 -4.23 -27.85 -40.98
N ASP A 632 -5.23 -27.11 -41.45
CA ASP A 632 -6.31 -27.65 -42.27
C ASP A 632 -5.78 -28.21 -43.60
N LYS A 633 -4.86 -27.50 -44.26
CA LYS A 633 -4.18 -28.01 -45.47
C LYS A 633 -3.37 -29.29 -45.24
N ILE A 634 -2.74 -29.45 -44.07
CA ILE A 634 -2.01 -30.67 -43.71
C ILE A 634 -2.98 -31.81 -43.41
N PHE A 635 -4.15 -31.51 -42.84
CA PHE A 635 -5.21 -32.48 -42.60
C PHE A 635 -5.78 -33.01 -43.93
N ASP A 636 -6.06 -32.13 -44.89
CA ASP A 636 -6.54 -32.53 -46.22
C ASP A 636 -5.52 -33.42 -46.96
N LYS A 637 -4.22 -33.10 -46.85
CA LYS A 637 -3.11 -33.91 -47.40
C LYS A 637 -2.85 -35.25 -46.71
N LYS A 638 -3.54 -35.55 -45.61
CA LYS A 638 -3.47 -36.86 -44.95
C LYS A 638 -4.66 -37.76 -45.31
N ILE A 639 -5.76 -37.15 -45.73
CA ILE A 639 -6.98 -37.85 -46.14
C ILE A 639 -6.88 -38.31 -47.59
N HIS A 640 -6.22 -37.50 -48.42
CA HIS A 640 -5.77 -37.85 -49.76
C HIS A 640 -4.34 -38.38 -49.72
#